data_AF-A0A9P5QPB6-F1
#
_entry.id   AF-A0A9P5QPB6-F1
#
_cell.length_a   1.000
_cell.length_b   1.000
_cell.length_c   1.000
_cell.angle_alpha   90.00
_cell.angle_beta   90.00
_cell.angle_gamma   90.00
#
_symmetry.space_group_name_H-M   'P 1'
#
loop_
_entity.id
_entity.type
_entity.pdbx_description
1 polymer ?
#
loop_
_entity_poly.entity_id
_entity_poly.type
_entity_poly.pdbx_seq_one_letter_code
_entity_poly.pdbx_strand_id
1 'polypeptide(L)'
;MINNDESHAIPITHNEHPASKQTSASHQGKPLHSSTRAATVTMSPELIKALRVCVRAYGIGYMFATAPKLIKTLLAFLMNPRKATPKGQNPIAAFLIAIATVIKDGTSSRRDGMSMLLLISLGGYKILELFLNRGMKKAILAQQLQRQKEQHTHHQHHVHHQKDSEEVKWTKDNADKIELTPALRQRITMMASFVSSAAAIIFMHRYRPNHATIDYSLFAVVRALDVFGHVAVKNQWGPKWLGSYGSLAVFVISCTEIMYSWMYEPERLPGPYAFWITKMSRMDKRLLTALRAVRSGSIKYGQPNTPELRGMLMNLCTELNLDPKLGDIDTRQKIHCLVVHQNIAHSCEVHTGYRWIQGFLVSSGIYLPVHLLPALINPKAFIKKLKEDPVGTITSTLLSAARSSAFLATYIALSWYGICFWRSRIIPLASKLSGKTISGNITDNVYGALLGAFLCGFSVQIEKPHRRAEMALYVLPRALYAMYSRLMLGRLNRKVEIAGEVIMYATSMSVLLTGMMWSKDMLKFWKTYFTPDRYSHDQVPDQTGKVVIVTGANTGLGYALTVALAGNGAHVILACHNKERAFDAMDRAKAEIKERYPRLTSEPKLEFLELDLNDMNKTRQAAKEFLARNLPLHTLICNAGINLVPFGLSADGIETQFAVNYLGHYVFTMTLLERLKETKPSRVVFTSSVVHEVVSSGEHSVELLNDETFLDPELRYNVAKLAAVQFAKALARRLEKESVFVNVCHPGLVQTDLNRRSAEVLSERFNKNLQSYFKYCGVTPRVGCLTQLYLATSPEIEEQNIRGRYFIPVANEIDPHPFACNTDFQDRLLELSETLVRKQPSTMISSYRQAQFWKSFVTPARYSHDQIPDQTGKVAIVTGANTGLGYATAKTLAAHGAHVFLACRNKEKGTKAIEKAKAEIKEQYPRISEPKLEFLELDLNDMQKTRQAAKNFLSKGLPLHILVCNAGIMLTPFGLSADGIENQFAVNHMGHFVFTMTLLNCVKESQPSRIVILSSNAHEATPEAGIDLDAINDQTKLTSFERYYRSKLANVLFANALARRLEKDNVYVNSLNPGYVNTELSRYAHDVFGTFFVNTFNTIGNALVAMKPEYACLTPVYLATSPDIENQEVRGRYFIPIAHEIHPSLYARDEVLQEKFWTFSENLVREKIGEI
;
A
#
# COMPACT_ATOMS: atom_id res chain seq x y z
N MET A 1 14.72 -37.68 -57.31
CA MET A 1 14.32 -38.17 -58.63
C MET A 1 13.93 -36.97 -59.47
N ILE A 2 14.77 -36.70 -60.49
CA ILE A 2 14.41 -36.15 -61.83
C ILE A 2 13.90 -34.69 -61.80
N ASN A 3 14.75 -33.69 -62.13
CA ASN A 3 14.98 -33.09 -63.47
C ASN A 3 13.77 -32.25 -63.92
N ASN A 4 13.87 -31.10 -64.59
CA ASN A 4 14.96 -30.26 -65.08
C ASN A 4 14.31 -28.98 -65.69
N ASP A 5 15.16 -28.06 -66.15
CA ASP A 5 14.94 -27.03 -67.19
C ASP A 5 14.20 -25.74 -66.83
N GLU A 6 14.63 -24.55 -67.23
CA GLU A 6 15.86 -23.94 -67.81
C GLU A 6 15.57 -22.41 -67.68
N SER A 7 16.44 -21.41 -67.62
CA SER A 7 17.73 -21.17 -68.28
C SER A 7 18.38 -19.89 -67.69
N HIS A 8 19.69 -19.97 -67.39
CA HIS A 8 20.81 -19.03 -67.62
C HIS A 8 20.69 -17.50 -67.39
N ALA A 9 21.75 -16.73 -67.10
CA ALA A 9 23.04 -16.83 -66.40
C ALA A 9 23.74 -15.46 -66.67
N ILE A 10 24.37 -14.90 -65.63
CA ILE A 10 25.16 -13.64 -65.53
C ILE A 10 26.44 -13.76 -66.40
N PRO A 11 27.06 -12.72 -67.06
CA PRO A 11 27.95 -11.75 -66.37
C PRO A 11 28.38 -10.38 -66.99
N ILE A 12 28.78 -9.45 -66.09
CA ILE A 12 29.96 -8.54 -66.05
C ILE A 12 30.37 -7.71 -67.30
N THR A 13 30.50 -6.36 -67.19
CA THR A 13 31.77 -5.58 -67.36
C THR A 13 31.60 -4.03 -67.36
N HIS A 14 32.73 -3.38 -67.06
CA HIS A 14 33.11 -1.97 -66.87
C HIS A 14 33.02 -1.00 -68.07
N ASN A 15 33.24 0.30 -67.73
CA ASN A 15 33.78 1.43 -68.54
C ASN A 15 32.79 2.12 -69.51
N GLU A 16 32.80 3.44 -69.78
CA GLU A 16 33.87 4.46 -69.78
C GLU A 16 33.27 5.91 -69.86
N HIS A 17 34.06 6.92 -69.46
CA HIS A 17 33.89 8.39 -69.62
C HIS A 17 34.00 8.84 -71.12
N PRO A 18 34.13 10.14 -71.57
CA PRO A 18 34.21 11.51 -70.95
C PRO A 18 33.30 12.54 -71.70
N ALA A 19 33.25 13.87 -71.47
CA ALA A 19 34.21 15.00 -71.65
C ALA A 19 33.39 16.31 -71.44
N SER A 20 33.88 17.54 -71.21
CA SER A 20 35.09 18.28 -71.63
C SER A 20 35.18 19.60 -70.81
N LYS A 21 36.35 19.97 -70.25
CA LYS A 21 37.28 21.09 -70.64
C LYS A 21 36.70 22.52 -70.51
N GLN A 22 37.38 23.56 -70.01
CA GLN A 22 38.78 24.04 -70.15
C GLN A 22 39.01 25.23 -69.16
N THR A 23 40.08 25.27 -68.34
CA THR A 23 41.33 26.10 -68.43
C THR A 23 41.15 27.63 -68.29
N SER A 24 41.99 28.46 -67.62
CA SER A 24 43.44 28.40 -67.32
C SER A 24 43.93 29.50 -66.34
N ALA A 25 44.98 29.15 -65.55
CA ALA A 25 46.23 29.89 -65.19
C ALA A 25 46.20 31.24 -64.43
N SER A 26 47.15 31.63 -63.56
CA SER A 26 48.27 31.02 -62.80
C SER A 26 48.99 32.13 -62.00
N HIS A 27 49.40 31.90 -60.74
CA HIS A 27 50.74 32.29 -60.24
C HIS A 27 51.06 31.71 -58.84
N GLN A 28 52.36 31.48 -58.63
CA GLN A 28 53.03 30.65 -57.62
C GLN A 28 53.19 31.32 -56.25
N GLY A 29 53.33 30.53 -55.16
CA GLY A 29 54.13 30.94 -54.00
C GLY A 29 53.75 30.39 -52.61
N LYS A 30 54.55 29.41 -52.13
CA LYS A 30 54.87 29.01 -50.73
C LYS A 30 53.83 28.20 -49.88
N PRO A 31 54.28 27.17 -49.13
CA PRO A 31 53.43 26.34 -48.28
C PRO A 31 53.43 26.82 -46.81
N LEU A 32 52.29 26.80 -46.11
CA LEU A 32 52.25 26.75 -44.64
C LEU A 32 50.86 26.34 -44.12
N HIS A 33 50.88 25.43 -43.16
CA HIS A 33 49.78 24.75 -42.46
C HIS A 33 48.50 25.57 -42.19
N SER A 34 47.33 24.96 -42.40
CA SER A 34 46.25 25.08 -41.41
C SER A 34 45.34 23.82 -41.42
N SER A 35 45.19 23.26 -40.23
CA SER A 35 44.34 22.11 -39.91
C SER A 35 42.86 22.48 -39.99
N THR A 36 42.09 21.84 -40.85
CA THR A 36 40.62 21.85 -40.77
C THR A 36 40.16 20.65 -39.94
N ARG A 37 39.85 20.90 -38.66
CA ARG A 37 39.08 19.98 -37.81
C ARG A 37 37.64 19.92 -38.32
N ALA A 38 37.15 18.72 -38.63
CA ALA A 38 35.74 18.45 -38.83
C ALA A 38 34.97 18.76 -37.53
N ALA A 39 34.04 19.71 -37.59
CA ALA A 39 33.15 20.03 -36.47
C ALA A 39 32.10 18.91 -36.31
N THR A 40 32.31 18.00 -35.37
CA THR A 40 31.25 17.14 -34.83
C THR A 40 30.14 18.02 -34.25
N VAL A 41 28.96 18.02 -34.88
CA VAL A 41 27.76 18.68 -34.35
C VAL A 41 27.32 17.94 -33.10
N THR A 42 27.70 18.46 -31.93
CA THR A 42 27.22 17.96 -30.64
C THR A 42 25.79 18.48 -30.41
N MET A 43 24.82 17.56 -30.41
CA MET A 43 23.41 17.90 -30.12
C MET A 43 23.28 18.41 -28.68
N SER A 44 22.61 19.55 -28.47
CA SER A 44 22.39 20.10 -27.12
C SER A 44 21.63 19.11 -26.22
N PRO A 45 21.98 18.96 -24.93
CA PRO A 45 21.32 18.04 -24.00
C PRO A 45 19.78 18.18 -23.93
N GLU A 46 19.26 19.39 -24.12
CA GLU A 46 17.82 19.69 -24.11
C GLU A 46 17.11 19.11 -25.32
N LEU A 47 17.76 19.12 -26.49
CA LEU A 47 17.23 18.53 -27.72
C LEU A 47 17.19 17.00 -27.62
N ILE A 48 18.22 16.39 -27.00
CA ILE A 48 18.24 14.94 -26.72
C ILE A 48 17.07 14.56 -25.80
N LYS A 49 16.79 15.37 -24.77
CA LYS A 49 15.62 15.17 -23.88
C LYS A 49 14.30 15.26 -24.65
N ALA A 50 14.13 16.24 -25.54
CA ALA A 50 12.93 16.37 -26.36
C ALA A 50 12.75 15.18 -27.33
N LEU A 51 13.83 14.69 -27.94
CA LEU A 51 13.80 13.53 -28.83
C LEU A 51 13.43 12.23 -28.10
N ARG A 52 13.87 12.05 -26.84
CA ARG A 52 13.43 10.91 -26.02
C ARG A 52 11.91 10.91 -25.79
N VAL A 53 11.29 12.07 -25.66
CA VAL A 53 9.82 12.18 -25.56
C VAL A 53 9.14 11.74 -26.85
N CYS A 54 9.71 12.09 -28.02
CA CYS A 54 9.21 11.65 -29.31
C CYS A 54 9.23 10.12 -29.45
N VAL A 55 10.36 9.49 -29.08
CA VAL A 55 10.51 8.02 -29.12
C VAL A 55 9.51 7.34 -28.19
N ARG A 56 9.31 7.87 -26.97
CA ARG A 56 8.33 7.35 -26.02
C ARG A 56 6.90 7.50 -26.53
N ALA A 57 6.54 8.66 -27.08
CA ALA A 57 5.20 8.91 -27.62
C ALA A 57 4.86 7.95 -28.75
N TYR A 58 5.82 7.71 -29.66
CA TYR A 58 5.67 6.72 -30.73
C TYR A 58 5.54 5.29 -30.17
N GLY A 59 6.41 4.90 -29.24
CA GLY A 59 6.36 3.56 -28.62
C GLY A 59 5.05 3.28 -27.87
N ILE A 60 4.50 4.30 -27.19
CA ILE A 60 3.19 4.21 -26.54
C ILE A 60 2.09 3.99 -27.59
N GLY A 61 2.07 4.80 -28.66
CA GLY A 61 1.10 4.63 -29.74
C GLY A 61 1.16 3.23 -30.37
N TYR A 62 2.37 2.72 -30.57
CA TYR A 62 2.62 1.40 -31.15
C TYR A 62 2.05 0.29 -30.26
N MET A 63 2.28 0.39 -28.94
CA MET A 63 1.73 -0.54 -27.97
C MET A 63 0.20 -0.54 -27.98
N PHE A 64 -0.44 0.62 -27.98
CA PHE A 64 -1.90 0.72 -28.03
C PHE A 64 -2.49 0.20 -29.35
N ALA A 65 -1.81 0.38 -30.47
CA ALA A 65 -2.25 -0.11 -31.78
C ALA A 65 -2.05 -1.62 -31.96
N THR A 66 -0.99 -2.19 -31.37
CA THR A 66 -0.51 -3.56 -31.65
C THR A 66 -0.92 -4.57 -30.58
N ALA A 67 -0.88 -4.21 -29.29
CA ALA A 67 -1.15 -5.14 -28.19
C ALA A 67 -2.58 -5.75 -28.21
N PRO A 68 -3.67 -5.00 -28.46
CA PRO A 68 -5.01 -5.59 -28.52
C PRO A 68 -5.17 -6.62 -29.64
N LYS A 69 -4.49 -6.41 -30.78
CA LYS A 69 -4.50 -7.34 -31.92
C LYS A 69 -3.76 -8.63 -31.56
N LEU A 70 -2.60 -8.52 -30.89
CA LEU A 70 -1.85 -9.68 -30.39
C LEU A 70 -2.66 -10.48 -29.37
N ILE A 71 -3.29 -9.82 -28.40
CA ILE A 71 -4.16 -10.47 -27.39
C ILE A 71 -5.35 -11.15 -28.06
N LYS A 72 -6.00 -10.50 -29.04
CA LYS A 72 -7.12 -11.09 -29.78
C LYS A 72 -6.67 -12.35 -30.54
N THR A 73 -5.52 -12.31 -31.22
CA THR A 73 -4.97 -13.45 -31.95
C THR A 73 -4.63 -14.60 -31.00
N LEU A 74 -4.03 -14.30 -29.84
CA LEU A 74 -3.73 -15.28 -28.79
C LEU A 74 -4.99 -15.92 -28.21
N LEU A 75 -5.99 -15.11 -27.82
CA LEU A 75 -7.24 -15.62 -27.26
C LEU A 75 -8.04 -16.44 -28.28
N ALA A 76 -8.06 -16.03 -29.55
CA ALA A 76 -8.71 -16.79 -30.62
C ALA A 76 -8.09 -18.18 -30.79
N PHE A 77 -6.75 -18.26 -30.72
CA PHE A 77 -6.01 -19.52 -30.78
C PHE A 77 -6.29 -20.40 -29.55
N LEU A 78 -6.23 -19.84 -28.34
CA LEU A 78 -6.47 -20.58 -27.08
C LEU A 78 -7.91 -21.09 -26.96
N MET A 79 -8.90 -20.32 -27.42
CA MET A 79 -10.32 -20.69 -27.26
C MET A 79 -10.82 -21.69 -28.29
N ASN A 80 -10.35 -21.64 -29.54
CA ASN A 80 -10.79 -22.58 -30.58
C ASN A 80 -9.74 -22.72 -31.71
N PRO A 81 -8.70 -23.55 -31.51
CA PRO A 81 -7.57 -23.66 -32.43
C PRO A 81 -8.00 -24.04 -33.85
N ARG A 82 -8.98 -24.94 -33.98
CA ARG A 82 -9.49 -25.47 -35.25
C ARG A 82 -10.23 -24.42 -36.09
N LYS A 83 -10.95 -23.48 -35.46
CA LYS A 83 -11.62 -22.37 -36.16
C LYS A 83 -10.68 -21.21 -36.52
N ALA A 84 -9.57 -21.07 -35.79
CA ALA A 84 -8.57 -20.02 -36.03
C ALA A 84 -7.59 -20.38 -37.17
N THR A 85 -7.54 -21.66 -37.57
CA THR A 85 -6.73 -22.16 -38.68
C THR A 85 -7.44 -22.12 -40.03
N PRO A 86 -6.78 -21.63 -41.10
CA PRO A 86 -7.17 -21.92 -42.47
C PRO A 86 -7.20 -23.44 -42.71
N LYS A 87 -8.19 -23.93 -43.49
CA LYS A 87 -8.30 -25.36 -43.83
C LYS A 87 -6.99 -25.85 -44.48
N GLY A 88 -6.41 -26.91 -43.93
CA GLY A 88 -5.18 -27.53 -44.44
C GLY A 88 -3.85 -27.00 -43.88
N GLN A 89 -3.85 -26.03 -42.96
CA GLN A 89 -2.61 -25.52 -42.34
C GLN A 89 -2.41 -26.01 -40.90
N ASN A 90 -1.14 -26.15 -40.49
CA ASN A 90 -0.77 -26.44 -39.11
C ASN A 90 -1.18 -25.26 -38.19
N PRO A 91 -1.90 -25.53 -37.08
CA PRO A 91 -2.37 -24.49 -36.16
C PRO A 91 -1.30 -23.59 -35.57
N ILE A 92 -0.14 -24.15 -35.25
CA ILE A 92 0.95 -23.39 -34.64
C ILE A 92 1.60 -22.49 -35.69
N ALA A 93 1.77 -22.97 -36.93
CA ALA A 93 2.33 -22.19 -38.03
C ALA A 93 1.41 -21.02 -38.42
N ALA A 94 0.10 -21.27 -38.54
CA ALA A 94 -0.88 -20.22 -38.83
C ALA A 94 -0.94 -19.14 -37.72
N PHE A 95 -0.80 -19.55 -36.45
CA PHE A 95 -0.73 -18.64 -35.32
C PHE A 95 0.53 -17.76 -35.34
N LEU A 96 1.70 -18.34 -35.60
CA LEU A 96 2.96 -17.60 -35.70
C LEU A 96 2.96 -16.61 -36.87
N ILE A 97 2.41 -17.00 -38.02
CA ILE A 97 2.22 -16.10 -39.17
C ILE A 97 1.30 -14.93 -38.78
N ALA A 98 0.18 -15.20 -38.11
CA ALA A 98 -0.75 -14.17 -37.66
C ALA A 98 -0.11 -13.18 -36.67
N ILE A 99 0.73 -13.65 -35.73
CA ILE A 99 1.51 -12.78 -34.84
C ILE A 99 2.51 -11.94 -35.62
N ALA A 100 3.28 -12.56 -36.52
CA ALA A 100 4.28 -11.86 -37.34
C ALA A 100 3.64 -10.77 -38.22
N THR A 101 2.47 -11.04 -38.81
CA THR A 101 1.70 -10.05 -39.57
C THR A 101 1.24 -8.89 -38.69
N VAL A 102 0.73 -9.16 -37.47
CA VAL A 102 0.31 -8.11 -36.53
C VAL A 102 1.47 -7.21 -36.12
N ILE A 103 2.65 -7.78 -35.85
CA ILE A 103 3.86 -7.02 -35.48
C ILE A 103 4.33 -6.17 -36.67
N LYS A 104 4.40 -6.75 -37.88
CA LYS A 104 4.79 -6.07 -39.12
C LYS A 104 3.84 -4.94 -39.51
N ASP A 105 2.54 -5.14 -39.29
CA ASP A 105 1.52 -4.11 -39.53
C ASP A 105 1.60 -2.97 -38.52
N GLY A 106 1.98 -3.26 -37.28
CA GLY A 106 2.22 -2.24 -36.25
C GLY A 106 3.43 -1.38 -36.57
N THR A 107 4.51 -1.93 -37.15
CA THR A 107 5.77 -1.18 -37.37
C THR A 107 5.75 -0.33 -38.64
N SER A 108 4.73 -0.47 -39.48
CA SER A 108 4.57 0.33 -40.70
C SER A 108 4.03 1.73 -40.39
N SER A 109 4.86 2.75 -40.63
CA SER A 109 4.50 4.18 -40.55
C SER A 109 3.34 4.59 -41.47
N ARG A 110 3.01 3.77 -42.48
CA ARG A 110 1.85 3.92 -43.38
C ARG A 110 0.57 3.25 -42.88
N ARG A 111 0.60 2.41 -41.84
CA ARG A 111 -0.59 1.71 -41.30
C ARG A 111 -0.94 2.12 -39.87
N ASP A 112 0.02 2.55 -39.05
CA ASP A 112 -0.25 3.00 -37.68
C ASP A 112 -0.58 4.50 -37.61
N GLY A 113 -1.86 4.83 -37.37
CA GLY A 113 -2.32 6.21 -37.22
C GLY A 113 -2.13 6.78 -35.81
N MET A 114 -2.15 5.92 -34.78
CA MET A 114 -2.10 6.35 -33.38
C MET A 114 -0.70 6.78 -32.98
N SER A 115 0.32 6.02 -33.41
CA SER A 115 1.73 6.38 -33.19
C SER A 115 2.10 7.73 -33.78
N MET A 116 1.58 8.05 -34.97
CA MET A 116 1.83 9.34 -35.62
C MET A 116 1.06 10.47 -34.96
N LEU A 117 -0.20 10.24 -34.58
CA LEU A 117 -0.99 11.22 -33.83
C LEU A 117 -0.27 11.61 -32.53
N LEU A 118 0.19 10.63 -31.73
CA LEU A 118 0.90 10.89 -30.47
C LEU A 118 2.31 11.44 -30.68
N LEU A 119 3.04 11.00 -31.70
CA LEU A 119 4.35 11.56 -32.02
C LEU A 119 4.23 13.05 -32.33
N ILE A 120 3.28 13.43 -33.19
CA ILE A 120 3.11 14.83 -33.60
C ILE A 120 2.54 15.65 -32.45
N SER A 121 1.60 15.14 -31.64
CA SER A 121 0.99 15.90 -30.54
C SER A 121 1.85 15.96 -29.28
N LEU A 122 2.41 14.83 -28.82
CA LEU A 122 3.22 14.73 -27.59
C LEU A 122 4.72 14.96 -27.84
N GLY A 123 5.26 14.49 -28.95
CA GLY A 123 6.64 14.76 -29.33
C GLY A 123 6.81 16.18 -29.88
N GLY A 124 5.91 16.60 -30.76
CA GLY A 124 5.94 17.91 -31.41
C GLY A 124 5.82 19.08 -30.42
N TYR A 125 4.94 19.01 -29.42
CA TYR A 125 4.81 20.13 -28.46
C TYR A 125 6.11 20.35 -27.70
N LYS A 126 6.84 19.27 -27.36
CA LYS A 126 8.05 19.41 -26.54
C LYS A 126 9.19 20.07 -27.32
N ILE A 127 9.27 19.77 -28.61
CA ILE A 127 10.20 20.44 -29.54
C ILE A 127 9.79 21.91 -29.70
N LEU A 128 8.51 22.18 -29.96
CA LEU A 128 8.00 23.54 -30.18
C LEU A 128 8.13 24.40 -28.92
N GLU A 129 7.84 23.85 -27.75
CA GLU A 129 8.04 24.49 -26.44
C GLU A 129 9.51 24.90 -26.23
N LEU A 130 10.47 24.05 -26.62
CA LEU A 130 11.90 24.33 -26.51
C LEU A 130 12.31 25.51 -27.42
N PHE A 131 11.81 25.54 -28.66
CA PHE A 131 12.06 26.67 -29.57
C PHE A 131 11.42 27.97 -29.09
N LEU A 132 10.15 27.91 -28.64
CA LEU A 132 9.44 29.08 -28.11
C LEU A 132 10.09 29.62 -26.84
N ASN A 133 10.54 28.75 -25.94
CA ASN A 133 11.29 29.15 -24.74
C ASN A 133 12.60 29.87 -25.10
N ARG A 134 13.38 29.32 -26.06
CA ARG A 134 14.62 29.97 -26.54
C ARG A 134 14.33 31.31 -27.22
N GLY A 135 13.28 31.39 -28.03
CA GLY A 135 12.85 32.62 -28.70
C GLY A 135 12.44 33.70 -27.70
N MET A 136 11.63 33.35 -26.70
CA MET A 136 11.16 34.29 -25.67
C MET A 136 12.30 34.79 -24.78
N LYS A 137 13.24 33.92 -24.39
CA LYS A 137 14.45 34.34 -23.68
C LYS A 137 15.27 35.36 -24.51
N LYS A 138 15.45 35.12 -25.80
CA LYS A 138 16.14 36.06 -26.70
C LYS A 138 15.38 37.38 -26.87
N ALA A 139 14.05 37.35 -26.93
CA ALA A 139 13.23 38.57 -27.03
C ALA A 139 13.29 39.41 -25.75
N ILE A 140 13.22 38.78 -24.58
CA ILE A 140 13.39 39.46 -23.28
C ILE A 140 14.81 40.03 -23.16
N LEU A 141 15.83 39.29 -23.59
CA LEU A 141 17.21 39.78 -23.63
C LEU A 141 17.33 41.01 -24.53
N ALA A 142 16.72 40.99 -25.71
CA ALA A 142 16.73 42.12 -26.62
C ALA A 142 16.05 43.36 -26.01
N GLN A 143 14.93 43.18 -25.31
CA GLN A 143 14.26 44.27 -24.58
C GLN A 143 15.12 44.81 -23.43
N GLN A 144 15.78 43.94 -22.66
CA GLN A 144 16.68 44.36 -21.57
C GLN A 144 17.91 45.10 -22.10
N LEU A 145 18.52 44.62 -23.20
CA LEU A 145 19.61 45.30 -23.89
C LEU A 145 19.18 46.67 -24.46
N GLN A 146 17.94 46.78 -24.95
CA GLN A 146 17.41 48.04 -25.44
C GLN A 146 17.16 49.03 -24.29
N ARG A 147 16.56 48.59 -23.18
CA ARG A 147 16.40 49.41 -21.97
C ARG A 147 17.73 49.89 -21.41
N GLN A 148 18.75 49.02 -21.40
CA GLN A 148 20.11 49.41 -20.99
C GLN A 148 20.72 50.48 -21.91
N LYS A 149 20.44 50.44 -23.22
CA LYS A 149 20.86 51.50 -24.15
C LYS A 149 20.12 52.82 -23.91
N GLU A 150 18.81 52.76 -23.69
CA GLU A 150 17.95 53.93 -23.41
C GLU A 150 18.31 54.60 -22.06
N GLN A 151 18.60 53.80 -21.02
CA GLN A 151 19.11 54.30 -19.73
C GLN A 151 20.49 54.96 -19.88
N HIS A 152 21.38 54.37 -20.70
CA HIS A 152 22.69 54.96 -21.00
C HIS A 152 22.60 56.28 -21.79
N THR A 153 21.60 56.45 -22.65
CA THR A 153 21.37 57.70 -23.39
C THR A 153 20.72 58.77 -22.52
N HIS A 154 19.81 58.40 -21.60
CA HIS A 154 19.24 59.33 -20.62
C HIS A 154 20.25 59.78 -19.55
N HIS A 155 21.19 58.93 -19.14
CA HIS A 155 22.26 59.28 -18.19
C HIS A 155 23.32 60.22 -18.79
N GLN A 156 23.38 60.41 -20.11
CA GLN A 156 24.25 61.42 -20.72
C GLN A 156 23.69 62.85 -20.62
N HIS A 157 22.41 63.04 -20.24
CA HIS A 157 21.79 64.36 -20.15
C HIS A 157 21.44 64.84 -18.73
N HIS A 158 21.58 64.02 -17.69
CA HIS A 158 21.43 64.46 -16.30
C HIS A 158 22.51 63.87 -15.40
N VAL A 159 23.42 64.72 -14.93
CA VAL A 159 24.40 64.42 -13.89
C VAL A 159 23.85 64.92 -12.55
N HIS A 160 23.38 64.01 -11.68
CA HIS A 160 23.75 63.95 -10.25
C HIS A 160 22.92 62.92 -9.47
N HIS A 161 23.62 62.21 -8.57
CA HIS A 161 23.17 61.46 -7.39
C HIS A 161 22.29 60.21 -7.57
N GLN A 162 22.92 59.03 -7.54
CA GLN A 162 22.51 57.94 -6.62
C GLN A 162 23.60 56.86 -6.47
N LYS A 163 23.75 56.38 -5.24
CA LYS A 163 24.69 55.34 -4.79
C LYS A 163 24.09 53.95 -5.02
N ASP A 164 24.90 53.08 -5.63
CA ASP A 164 24.99 51.62 -5.50
C ASP A 164 23.70 50.79 -5.33
N SER A 165 23.15 50.38 -6.47
CA SER A 165 22.57 49.04 -6.62
C SER A 165 23.27 48.38 -7.81
N GLU A 166 23.80 47.17 -7.64
CA GLU A 166 24.45 46.41 -8.72
C GLU A 166 23.45 46.08 -9.83
N GLU A 167 23.33 46.93 -10.86
CA GLU A 167 22.57 46.63 -12.06
C GLU A 167 23.28 45.57 -12.90
N VAL A 168 22.61 44.42 -13.10
CA VAL A 168 23.12 43.30 -13.91
C VAL A 168 23.36 43.74 -15.35
N LYS A 169 24.62 43.75 -15.80
CA LYS A 169 25.00 44.11 -17.18
C LYS A 169 24.67 42.95 -18.16
N TRP A 170 23.74 43.16 -19.09
CA TRP A 170 23.31 42.11 -20.03
C TRP A 170 24.22 42.08 -21.27
N THR A 171 24.63 40.90 -21.71
CA THR A 171 25.38 40.68 -22.96
C THR A 171 24.59 39.77 -23.90
N LYS A 172 24.93 39.75 -25.20
CA LYS A 172 24.23 38.93 -26.22
C LYS A 172 24.28 37.41 -25.91
N ASP A 173 25.21 36.97 -25.07
CA ASP A 173 25.40 35.57 -24.68
C ASP A 173 24.65 35.18 -23.39
N ASN A 174 24.00 36.14 -22.71
CA ASN A 174 23.30 35.90 -21.44
C ASN A 174 21.86 35.36 -21.58
N ALA A 175 21.43 34.92 -22.77
CA ALA A 175 20.05 34.50 -23.01
C ALA A 175 19.61 33.33 -22.09
N ASP A 176 20.52 32.42 -21.75
CA ASP A 176 20.21 31.26 -20.91
C ASP A 176 19.96 31.62 -19.44
N LYS A 177 20.50 32.76 -18.97
CA LYS A 177 20.34 33.30 -17.60
C LYS A 177 18.97 33.93 -17.36
N ILE A 178 18.16 34.13 -18.40
CA ILE A 178 16.81 34.68 -18.27
C ILE A 178 15.86 33.57 -17.79
N GLU A 179 15.28 33.78 -16.62
CA GLU A 179 14.19 32.96 -16.10
C GLU A 179 12.84 33.46 -16.60
N LEU A 180 12.08 32.58 -17.25
CA LEU A 180 10.71 32.89 -17.68
C LEU A 180 9.76 32.73 -16.49
N THR A 181 8.87 33.71 -16.30
CA THR A 181 7.86 33.65 -15.25
C THR A 181 6.95 32.42 -15.42
N PRO A 182 6.38 31.86 -14.33
CA PRO A 182 5.50 30.70 -14.40
C PRO A 182 4.30 30.91 -15.34
N ALA A 183 3.71 32.10 -15.33
CA ALA A 183 2.60 32.46 -16.21
C ALA A 183 3.00 32.49 -17.69
N LEU A 184 4.20 32.98 -18.01
CA LEU A 184 4.70 33.00 -19.38
C LEU A 184 5.04 31.60 -19.87
N ARG A 185 5.66 30.77 -19.02
CA ARG A 185 5.93 29.35 -19.32
C ARG A 185 4.63 28.60 -19.59
N GLN A 186 3.59 28.84 -18.80
CA GLN A 186 2.26 28.26 -19.01
C GLN A 186 1.68 28.64 -20.38
N ARG A 187 1.74 29.92 -20.76
CA ARG A 187 1.27 30.38 -22.09
C ARG A 187 2.05 29.71 -23.22
N ILE A 188 3.36 29.54 -23.06
CA ILE A 188 4.22 28.85 -24.03
C ILE A 188 3.84 27.38 -24.16
N THR A 189 3.69 26.64 -23.05
CA THR A 189 3.28 25.24 -23.08
C THR A 189 1.88 25.08 -23.70
N MET A 190 0.94 25.94 -23.31
CA MET A 190 -0.43 25.91 -23.82
C MET A 190 -0.47 26.15 -25.33
N MET A 191 0.29 27.13 -25.82
CA MET A 191 0.43 27.45 -27.25
C MET A 191 1.14 26.34 -28.02
N ALA A 192 2.26 25.82 -27.49
CA ALA A 192 3.02 24.74 -28.11
C ALA A 192 2.17 23.47 -28.26
N SER A 193 1.43 23.12 -27.21
CA SER A 193 0.52 21.98 -27.19
C SER A 193 -0.64 22.14 -28.18
N PHE A 194 -1.18 23.35 -28.29
CA PHE A 194 -2.29 23.66 -29.19
C PHE A 194 -1.85 23.50 -30.65
N VAL A 195 -0.76 24.17 -31.03
CA VAL A 195 -0.24 24.17 -32.40
C VAL A 195 0.18 22.76 -32.83
N SER A 196 0.88 22.05 -31.96
CA SER A 196 1.33 20.68 -32.20
C SER A 196 0.15 19.70 -32.35
N SER A 197 -0.88 19.82 -31.52
CA SER A 197 -2.07 18.97 -31.59
C SER A 197 -2.97 19.29 -32.78
N ALA A 198 -3.08 20.58 -33.15
CA ALA A 198 -3.77 21.00 -34.37
C ALA A 198 -3.07 20.44 -35.62
N ALA A 199 -1.74 20.54 -35.68
CA ALA A 199 -0.94 19.95 -36.75
C ALA A 199 -1.12 18.44 -36.85
N ALA A 200 -1.30 17.73 -35.73
CA ALA A 200 -1.53 16.30 -35.72
C ALA A 200 -2.85 15.90 -36.42
N ILE A 201 -3.96 16.59 -36.12
CA ILE A 201 -5.26 16.30 -36.76
C ILE A 201 -5.26 16.71 -38.24
N ILE A 202 -4.65 17.85 -38.59
CA ILE A 202 -4.50 18.29 -39.99
C ILE A 202 -3.68 17.26 -40.77
N PHE A 203 -2.59 16.76 -40.19
CA PHE A 203 -1.76 15.71 -40.79
C PHE A 203 -2.59 14.43 -41.03
N MET A 204 -3.39 14.02 -40.03
CA MET A 204 -4.23 12.84 -40.16
C MET A 204 -5.29 12.98 -41.26
N HIS A 205 -5.99 14.12 -41.37
CA HIS A 205 -6.95 14.32 -42.46
C HIS A 205 -6.30 14.43 -43.84
N ARG A 206 -5.09 15.02 -43.93
CA ARG A 206 -4.36 15.19 -45.20
C ARG A 206 -3.74 13.90 -45.72
N TYR A 207 -3.18 13.07 -44.84
CA TYR A 207 -2.42 11.89 -45.23
C TYR A 207 -3.10 10.56 -44.87
N ARG A 208 -4.19 10.58 -44.07
CA ARG A 208 -4.94 9.41 -43.59
C ARG A 208 -6.47 9.66 -43.55
N PRO A 209 -7.12 10.03 -44.66
CA PRO A 209 -8.53 10.45 -44.69
C PRO A 209 -9.54 9.36 -44.25
N ASN A 210 -9.14 8.09 -44.20
CA ASN A 210 -9.98 6.96 -43.78
C ASN A 210 -9.83 6.59 -42.29
N HIS A 211 -9.04 7.35 -41.52
CA HIS A 211 -8.85 7.09 -40.09
C HIS A 211 -9.87 7.87 -39.26
N ALA A 212 -10.55 7.20 -38.33
CA ALA A 212 -11.53 7.84 -37.44
C ALA A 212 -10.81 8.66 -36.35
N THR A 213 -10.42 9.88 -36.67
CA THR A 213 -9.72 10.78 -35.72
C THR A 213 -10.64 11.29 -34.61
N ILE A 214 -11.94 11.40 -34.90
CA ILE A 214 -12.95 11.98 -34.02
C ILE A 214 -13.10 11.22 -32.69
N ASP A 215 -12.87 9.90 -32.68
CA ASP A 215 -12.89 9.08 -31.48
C ASP A 215 -11.79 9.49 -30.49
N TYR A 216 -10.58 9.79 -31.00
CA TYR A 216 -9.48 10.29 -30.18
C TYR A 216 -9.74 11.72 -29.72
N SER A 217 -10.35 12.52 -30.58
CA SER A 217 -10.73 13.90 -30.27
C SER A 217 -11.73 13.96 -29.10
N LEU A 218 -12.79 13.15 -29.15
CA LEU A 218 -13.76 13.03 -28.05
C LEU A 218 -13.16 12.41 -26.78
N PHE A 219 -12.24 11.45 -26.92
CA PHE A 219 -11.51 10.92 -25.77
C PHE A 219 -10.66 12.00 -25.08
N ALA A 220 -9.95 12.83 -25.86
CA ALA A 220 -9.17 13.94 -25.32
C ALA A 220 -10.07 14.97 -24.61
N VAL A 221 -11.25 15.29 -25.19
CA VAL A 221 -12.24 16.17 -24.56
C VAL A 221 -12.69 15.62 -23.20
N VAL A 222 -13.08 14.34 -23.13
CA VAL A 222 -13.53 13.72 -21.88
C VAL A 222 -12.44 13.78 -20.82
N ARG A 223 -11.19 13.52 -21.18
CA ARG A 223 -10.06 13.62 -20.25
C ARG A 223 -9.76 15.06 -19.83
N ALA A 224 -9.90 16.04 -20.73
CA ALA A 224 -9.75 17.45 -20.39
C ALA A 224 -10.87 17.92 -19.44
N LEU A 225 -12.11 17.47 -19.65
CA LEU A 225 -13.24 17.75 -18.75
C LEU A 225 -13.08 17.08 -17.38
N ASP A 226 -12.48 15.90 -17.32
CA ASP A 226 -12.14 15.22 -16.07
C ASP A 226 -11.14 16.04 -15.24
N VAL A 227 -10.08 16.56 -15.89
CA VAL A 227 -9.14 17.51 -15.26
C VAL A 227 -9.86 18.75 -14.76
N PHE A 228 -10.78 19.32 -15.55
CA PHE A 228 -11.59 20.47 -15.13
C PHE A 228 -12.51 20.12 -13.94
N GLY A 229 -13.15 18.96 -13.95
CA GLY A 229 -14.01 18.46 -12.88
C GLY A 229 -13.24 18.31 -11.55
N HIS A 230 -12.02 17.78 -11.60
CA HIS A 230 -11.13 17.72 -10.44
C HIS A 230 -10.78 19.12 -9.90
N VAL A 231 -10.52 20.09 -10.77
CA VAL A 231 -10.27 21.49 -10.38
C VAL A 231 -11.52 22.12 -9.77
N ALA A 232 -12.69 21.90 -10.36
CA ALA A 232 -13.96 22.42 -9.88
C ALA A 232 -14.32 21.86 -8.49
N VAL A 233 -14.20 20.54 -8.28
CA VAL A 233 -14.42 19.90 -6.98
C VAL A 233 -13.45 20.44 -5.93
N LYS A 234 -12.17 20.59 -6.28
CA LYS A 234 -11.14 21.13 -5.38
C LYS A 234 -11.42 22.57 -4.97
N ASN A 235 -11.94 23.38 -5.88
CA ASN A 235 -12.30 24.78 -5.63
C ASN A 235 -13.74 24.95 -5.12
N GLN A 236 -14.46 23.85 -4.83
CA GLN A 236 -15.87 23.85 -4.41
C GLN A 236 -16.80 24.56 -5.42
N TRP A 237 -16.43 24.57 -6.70
CA TRP A 237 -17.25 25.08 -7.78
C TRP A 237 -18.30 24.03 -8.14
N GLY A 238 -19.41 24.05 -7.41
CA GLY A 238 -20.57 23.19 -7.65
C GLY A 238 -21.09 22.50 -6.39
N PRO A 239 -22.28 21.89 -6.47
CA PRO A 239 -22.93 21.30 -5.30
C PRO A 239 -22.25 19.97 -4.90
N LYS A 240 -22.07 19.75 -3.59
CA LYS A 240 -21.31 18.62 -3.01
C LYS A 240 -21.73 17.23 -3.50
N TRP A 241 -23.01 17.04 -3.87
CA TRP A 241 -23.54 15.77 -4.36
C TRP A 241 -22.92 15.33 -5.70
N LEU A 242 -22.36 16.26 -6.49
CA LEU A 242 -21.72 15.96 -7.78
C LEU A 242 -20.50 15.03 -7.62
N GLY A 243 -19.76 15.15 -6.51
CA GLY A 243 -18.62 14.27 -6.21
C GLY A 243 -19.03 12.85 -5.82
N SER A 244 -20.18 12.69 -5.16
CA SER A 244 -20.65 11.39 -4.67
C SER A 244 -21.40 10.58 -5.73
N TYR A 245 -22.13 11.25 -6.64
CA TYR A 245 -23.02 10.58 -7.61
C TYR A 245 -22.70 10.91 -9.09
N GLY A 246 -21.76 11.81 -9.37
CA GLY A 246 -21.46 12.25 -10.73
C GLY A 246 -21.03 11.11 -11.67
N SER A 247 -20.18 10.19 -11.19
CA SER A 247 -19.75 9.03 -11.98
C SER A 247 -20.89 8.07 -12.32
N LEU A 248 -21.83 7.88 -11.39
CA LEU A 248 -23.04 7.08 -11.63
C LEU A 248 -23.93 7.74 -12.69
N ALA A 249 -24.22 9.04 -12.54
CA ALA A 249 -25.05 9.78 -13.47
C ALA A 249 -24.46 9.78 -14.89
N VAL A 250 -23.17 10.08 -15.03
CA VAL A 250 -22.45 10.07 -16.32
C VAL A 250 -22.50 8.67 -16.95
N PHE A 251 -22.28 7.62 -16.16
CA PHE A 251 -22.35 6.24 -16.67
C PHE A 251 -23.77 5.88 -17.14
N VAL A 252 -24.80 6.19 -16.36
CA VAL A 252 -26.21 5.91 -16.69
C VAL A 252 -26.64 6.64 -17.95
N ILE A 253 -26.36 7.94 -18.06
CA ILE A 253 -26.70 8.75 -19.24
C ILE A 253 -25.97 8.21 -20.47
N SER A 254 -24.67 7.91 -20.35
CA SER A 254 -23.88 7.36 -21.44
C SER A 254 -24.41 6.01 -21.92
N CYS A 255 -24.74 5.11 -20.99
CA CYS A 255 -25.32 3.81 -21.33
C CYS A 255 -26.69 3.94 -21.98
N THR A 256 -27.51 4.88 -21.51
CA THR A 256 -28.83 5.16 -22.09
C THR A 256 -28.69 5.54 -23.56
N GLU A 257 -27.80 6.49 -23.86
CA GLU A 257 -27.52 6.95 -25.23
C GLU A 257 -26.97 5.85 -26.13
N ILE A 258 -26.03 5.04 -25.61
CA ILE A 258 -25.43 3.92 -26.36
C ILE A 258 -26.47 2.85 -26.68
N MET A 259 -27.26 2.40 -25.69
CA MET A 259 -28.23 1.34 -25.90
C MET A 259 -29.40 1.80 -26.75
N TYR A 260 -29.83 3.06 -26.59
CA TYR A 260 -30.81 3.69 -27.48
C TYR A 260 -30.32 3.69 -28.94
N SER A 261 -29.09 4.16 -29.16
CA SER A 261 -28.48 4.20 -30.49
C SER A 261 -28.34 2.80 -31.07
N TRP A 262 -27.92 1.80 -30.28
CA TRP A 262 -27.86 0.42 -30.76
C TRP A 262 -29.24 -0.12 -31.20
N MET A 263 -30.29 0.13 -30.42
CA MET A 263 -31.63 -0.39 -30.72
C MET A 263 -32.22 0.26 -31.97
N TYR A 264 -32.03 1.56 -32.20
CA TYR A 264 -32.75 2.27 -33.25
C TYR A 264 -31.88 2.89 -34.36
N GLU A 265 -30.63 3.23 -34.07
CA GLU A 265 -29.74 4.01 -34.94
C GLU A 265 -28.32 3.40 -34.90
N PRO A 266 -28.16 2.10 -35.17
CA PRO A 266 -26.90 1.37 -34.95
C PRO A 266 -25.74 1.90 -35.80
N GLU A 267 -26.01 2.58 -36.90
CA GLU A 267 -25.05 3.27 -37.77
C GLU A 267 -24.29 4.40 -37.05
N ARG A 268 -24.83 4.91 -35.94
CA ARG A 268 -24.19 5.95 -35.10
C ARG A 268 -23.17 5.40 -34.12
N LEU A 269 -23.02 4.08 -34.05
CA LEU A 269 -22.03 3.42 -33.22
C LEU A 269 -20.93 2.80 -34.10
N PRO A 270 -19.69 2.71 -33.61
CA PRO A 270 -18.64 1.99 -34.31
C PRO A 270 -19.09 0.55 -34.62
N GLY A 271 -18.97 0.12 -35.88
CA GLY A 271 -19.47 -1.20 -36.34
C GLY A 271 -19.05 -2.39 -35.46
N PRO A 272 -17.77 -2.53 -35.07
CA PRO A 272 -17.33 -3.60 -34.14
C PRO A 272 -18.02 -3.53 -32.77
N TYR A 273 -18.34 -2.32 -32.30
CA TYR A 273 -18.97 -2.08 -31.01
C TYR A 273 -20.46 -2.46 -31.06
N ALA A 274 -21.20 -2.01 -32.09
CA ALA A 274 -22.59 -2.42 -32.31
C ALA A 274 -22.73 -3.93 -32.52
N PHE A 275 -21.80 -4.55 -33.24
CA PHE A 275 -21.73 -6.00 -33.41
C PHE A 275 -21.54 -6.72 -32.06
N TRP A 276 -20.64 -6.21 -31.21
CA TRP A 276 -20.41 -6.77 -29.88
C TRP A 276 -21.65 -6.71 -28.99
N ILE A 277 -22.35 -5.57 -28.94
CA ILE A 277 -23.61 -5.43 -28.18
C ILE A 277 -24.66 -6.43 -28.69
N THR A 278 -24.82 -6.54 -30.01
CA THR A 278 -25.77 -7.49 -30.63
C THR A 278 -25.46 -8.93 -30.25
N LYS A 279 -24.18 -9.30 -30.23
CA LYS A 279 -23.75 -10.65 -29.84
C LYS A 279 -24.03 -10.92 -28.36
N MET A 280 -23.78 -9.95 -27.48
CA MET A 280 -23.97 -10.09 -26.03
C MET A 280 -25.44 -10.06 -25.62
N SER A 281 -26.29 -9.29 -26.31
CA SER A 281 -27.71 -9.21 -26.01
C SER A 281 -28.46 -10.50 -26.34
N ARG A 282 -27.95 -11.31 -27.28
CA ARG A 282 -28.59 -12.54 -27.79
C ARG A 282 -30.06 -12.30 -28.18
N MET A 283 -30.31 -11.14 -28.80
CA MET A 283 -31.60 -10.73 -29.30
C MET A 283 -31.70 -11.11 -30.78
N ASP A 284 -32.80 -11.75 -31.20
CA ASP A 284 -33.05 -12.01 -32.62
C ASP A 284 -33.15 -10.67 -33.37
N LYS A 285 -32.44 -10.57 -34.51
CA LYS A 285 -32.39 -9.33 -35.30
C LYS A 285 -33.78 -8.91 -35.79
N ARG A 286 -34.69 -9.86 -36.05
CA ARG A 286 -36.08 -9.58 -36.47
C ARG A 286 -36.87 -8.82 -35.42
N LEU A 287 -36.58 -9.03 -34.13
CA LEU A 287 -37.19 -8.24 -33.04
C LEU A 287 -36.75 -6.78 -33.10
N LEU A 288 -35.46 -6.52 -33.34
CA LEU A 288 -34.96 -5.15 -33.52
C LEU A 288 -35.54 -4.50 -34.79
N THR A 289 -35.65 -5.25 -35.88
CA THR A 289 -36.30 -4.80 -37.12
C THR A 289 -37.76 -4.43 -36.86
N ALA A 290 -38.50 -5.26 -36.12
CA ALA A 290 -39.89 -4.98 -35.74
C ALA A 290 -40.01 -3.72 -34.87
N LEU A 291 -39.17 -3.56 -33.83
CA LEU A 291 -39.17 -2.36 -32.98
C LEU A 291 -38.87 -1.08 -33.78
N ARG A 292 -37.94 -1.16 -34.74
CA ARG A 292 -37.62 -0.04 -35.63
C ARG A 292 -38.78 0.28 -36.57
N ALA A 293 -39.44 -0.73 -37.11
CA ALA A 293 -40.60 -0.58 -37.99
C ALA A 293 -41.82 -0.02 -37.22
N VAL A 294 -41.99 -0.35 -35.94
CA VAL A 294 -42.97 0.28 -35.06
C VAL A 294 -42.62 1.75 -34.83
N ARG A 295 -41.35 2.08 -34.56
CA ARG A 295 -40.89 3.47 -34.39
C ARG A 295 -41.08 4.31 -35.65
N SER A 296 -40.80 3.76 -36.84
CA SER A 296 -40.98 4.47 -38.11
C SER A 296 -42.44 4.57 -38.56
N GLY A 297 -43.37 3.91 -37.85
CA GLY A 297 -44.79 3.86 -38.23
C GLY A 297 -45.10 2.91 -39.38
N SER A 298 -44.13 2.09 -39.80
CA SER A 298 -44.26 1.08 -40.87
C SER A 298 -45.02 -0.17 -40.40
N ILE A 299 -44.97 -0.48 -39.10
CA ILE A 299 -45.85 -1.46 -38.45
C ILE A 299 -46.93 -0.71 -37.68
N LYS A 300 -48.20 -1.07 -37.92
CA LYS A 300 -49.34 -0.64 -37.10
C LYS A 300 -50.10 -1.88 -36.62
N TYR A 301 -50.13 -2.09 -35.31
CA TYR A 301 -50.86 -3.22 -34.72
C TYR A 301 -52.36 -3.12 -34.99
N GLY A 302 -53.00 -4.27 -35.29
CA GLY A 302 -54.44 -4.32 -35.53
C GLY A 302 -54.88 -3.84 -36.93
N GLN A 303 -53.93 -3.59 -37.84
CA GLN A 303 -54.18 -3.15 -39.22
C GLN A 303 -53.43 -4.07 -40.20
N PRO A 304 -53.86 -4.19 -41.47
CA PRO A 304 -53.12 -4.93 -42.48
C PRO A 304 -51.73 -4.33 -42.72
N ASN A 305 -50.67 -5.09 -42.43
CA ASN A 305 -49.28 -4.71 -42.72
C ASN A 305 -48.78 -5.42 -44.01
N THR A 306 -47.59 -5.06 -44.51
CA THR A 306 -47.05 -5.72 -45.71
C THR A 306 -46.79 -7.21 -45.46
N PRO A 307 -46.94 -8.08 -46.47
CA PRO A 307 -46.72 -9.52 -46.32
C PRO A 307 -45.34 -9.86 -45.76
N GLU A 308 -44.29 -9.09 -46.09
CA GLU A 308 -42.95 -9.33 -45.55
C GLU A 308 -42.88 -9.04 -44.04
N LEU A 309 -43.45 -7.92 -43.59
CA LEU A 309 -43.43 -7.52 -42.17
C LEU A 309 -44.31 -8.45 -41.31
N ARG A 310 -45.48 -8.84 -41.83
CA ARG A 310 -46.37 -9.80 -41.19
C ARG A 310 -45.71 -11.18 -41.07
N GLY A 311 -45.13 -11.68 -42.16
CA GLY A 311 -44.46 -12.98 -42.19
C GLY A 311 -43.21 -13.04 -41.31
N MET A 312 -42.51 -11.92 -41.10
CA MET A 312 -41.24 -11.89 -40.34
C MET A 312 -41.37 -12.45 -38.91
N LEU A 313 -42.33 -11.96 -38.12
CA LEU A 313 -42.51 -12.40 -36.73
C LEU A 313 -43.26 -13.73 -36.63
N MET A 314 -44.14 -14.03 -37.59
CA MET A 314 -44.80 -15.34 -37.67
C MET A 314 -43.78 -16.46 -37.97
N ASN A 315 -42.86 -16.23 -38.91
CA ASN A 315 -41.76 -17.16 -39.22
C ASN A 315 -40.83 -17.35 -38.01
N LEU A 316 -40.53 -16.26 -37.28
CA LEU A 316 -39.79 -16.36 -36.02
C LEU A 316 -40.52 -17.25 -35.00
N CYS A 317 -41.85 -17.15 -34.90
CA CYS A 317 -42.63 -18.02 -34.01
C CYS A 317 -42.51 -19.49 -34.43
N THR A 318 -42.64 -19.79 -35.73
CA THR A 318 -42.48 -21.15 -36.27
C THR A 318 -41.09 -21.72 -35.94
N GLU A 319 -40.02 -20.95 -36.15
CA GLU A 319 -38.65 -21.37 -35.83
C GLU A 319 -38.41 -21.59 -34.33
N LEU A 320 -39.16 -20.88 -33.48
CA LEU A 320 -39.10 -21.01 -32.02
C LEU A 320 -40.03 -22.10 -31.47
N ASN A 321 -40.72 -22.87 -32.32
CA ASN A 321 -41.77 -23.83 -31.93
C ASN A 321 -42.91 -23.18 -31.12
N LEU A 322 -43.34 -21.99 -31.55
CA LEU A 322 -44.48 -21.25 -31.02
C LEU A 322 -45.61 -21.19 -32.06
N ASP A 323 -46.85 -21.01 -31.61
CA ASP A 323 -47.99 -20.75 -32.51
C ASP A 323 -47.70 -19.48 -33.35
N PRO A 324 -47.68 -19.57 -34.70
CA PRO A 324 -47.47 -18.42 -35.59
C PRO A 324 -48.39 -17.23 -35.29
N LYS A 325 -49.61 -17.47 -34.77
CA LYS A 325 -50.55 -16.41 -34.37
C LYS A 325 -50.01 -15.49 -33.27
N LEU A 326 -49.01 -15.92 -32.49
CA LEU A 326 -48.36 -15.08 -31.47
C LEU A 326 -47.52 -13.96 -32.08
N GLY A 327 -47.07 -14.13 -33.33
CA GLY A 327 -46.31 -13.16 -34.10
C GLY A 327 -47.14 -12.37 -35.12
N ASP A 328 -48.45 -12.62 -35.22
CA ASP A 328 -49.32 -11.94 -36.19
C ASP A 328 -49.67 -10.52 -35.73
N ILE A 329 -48.96 -9.54 -36.30
CA ILE A 329 -49.08 -8.10 -35.96
C ILE A 329 -50.38 -7.47 -36.45
N ASP A 330 -51.07 -8.10 -37.41
CA ASP A 330 -52.34 -7.60 -37.96
C ASP A 330 -53.51 -7.88 -37.02
N THR A 331 -53.45 -8.99 -36.27
CA THR A 331 -54.53 -9.42 -35.38
C THR A 331 -54.26 -9.10 -33.91
N ARG A 332 -52.99 -9.04 -33.50
CA ARG A 332 -52.62 -8.74 -32.11
C ARG A 332 -52.45 -7.25 -31.85
N GLN A 333 -52.74 -6.86 -30.61
CA GLN A 333 -52.56 -5.50 -30.11
C GLN A 333 -51.14 -5.20 -29.59
N LYS A 334 -50.22 -6.18 -29.55
CA LYS A 334 -48.79 -6.04 -29.25
C LYS A 334 -48.06 -7.37 -29.49
N ILE A 335 -46.73 -7.35 -29.59
CA ILE A 335 -45.93 -8.58 -29.66
C ILE A 335 -46.12 -9.40 -28.37
N HIS A 336 -46.31 -10.71 -28.48
CA HIS A 336 -46.48 -11.54 -27.30
C HIS A 336 -45.15 -11.68 -26.52
N CYS A 337 -45.17 -11.67 -25.18
CA CYS A 337 -43.95 -11.77 -24.38
C CYS A 337 -43.16 -13.06 -24.66
N LEU A 338 -43.83 -14.18 -24.99
CA LEU A 338 -43.12 -15.41 -25.41
C LEU A 338 -42.24 -15.22 -26.65
N VAL A 339 -42.67 -14.36 -27.58
CA VAL A 339 -41.90 -14.01 -28.79
C VAL A 339 -40.73 -13.11 -28.41
N VAL A 340 -40.95 -12.12 -27.52
CA VAL A 340 -39.87 -11.26 -26.98
C VAL A 340 -38.84 -12.09 -26.19
N HIS A 341 -39.29 -13.07 -25.41
CA HIS A 341 -38.45 -13.99 -24.65
C HIS A 341 -37.81 -15.08 -25.52
N GLN A 342 -38.17 -15.17 -26.81
CA GLN A 342 -37.68 -16.19 -27.74
C GLN A 342 -37.94 -17.63 -27.25
N ASN A 343 -39.15 -17.89 -26.73
CA ASN A 343 -39.59 -19.17 -26.16
C ASN A 343 -38.72 -19.72 -24.99
N ILE A 344 -37.98 -18.85 -24.30
CA ILE A 344 -37.13 -19.26 -23.17
C ILE A 344 -37.93 -19.41 -21.87
N ALA A 345 -38.89 -18.53 -21.62
CA ALA A 345 -39.68 -18.52 -20.39
C ALA A 345 -41.04 -17.85 -20.57
N HIS A 346 -42.03 -18.30 -19.79
CA HIS A 346 -43.39 -17.76 -19.80
C HIS A 346 -43.55 -16.47 -18.97
N SER A 347 -42.68 -16.25 -17.97
CA SER A 347 -42.68 -15.02 -17.16
C SER A 347 -41.46 -14.14 -17.46
N CYS A 348 -41.62 -12.84 -17.26
CA CYS A 348 -40.57 -11.85 -17.49
C CYS A 348 -39.43 -12.00 -16.48
N GLU A 349 -39.76 -12.33 -15.24
CA GLU A 349 -38.81 -12.50 -14.13
C GLU A 349 -37.90 -13.73 -14.36
N VAL A 350 -38.48 -14.85 -14.81
CA VAL A 350 -37.70 -16.05 -15.15
C VAL A 350 -36.84 -15.82 -16.39
N HIS A 351 -37.37 -15.12 -17.40
CA HIS A 351 -36.58 -14.72 -18.56
C HIS A 351 -35.37 -13.85 -18.16
N THR A 352 -35.57 -12.86 -17.28
CA THR A 352 -34.50 -12.01 -16.76
C THR A 352 -33.47 -12.81 -15.97
N GLY A 353 -33.89 -13.74 -15.10
CA GLY A 353 -32.98 -14.64 -14.38
C GLY A 353 -32.15 -15.51 -15.32
N TYR A 354 -32.78 -16.07 -16.36
CA TYR A 354 -32.06 -16.83 -17.39
C TYR A 354 -31.03 -15.96 -18.13
N ARG A 355 -31.41 -14.75 -18.54
CA ARG A 355 -30.50 -13.81 -19.22
C ARG A 355 -29.35 -13.39 -18.32
N TRP A 356 -29.58 -13.23 -17.02
CA TRP A 356 -28.52 -12.97 -16.04
C TRP A 356 -27.53 -14.14 -15.97
N ILE A 357 -28.00 -15.38 -15.81
CA ILE A 357 -27.14 -16.57 -15.74
C ILE A 357 -26.30 -16.71 -17.02
N GLN A 358 -26.93 -16.58 -18.19
CA GLN A 358 -26.22 -16.66 -19.47
C GLN A 358 -25.23 -15.52 -19.66
N GLY A 359 -25.62 -14.29 -19.27
CA GLY A 359 -24.73 -13.14 -19.26
C GLY A 359 -23.52 -13.35 -18.36
N PHE A 360 -23.72 -13.92 -17.17
CA PHE A 360 -22.66 -14.23 -16.21
C PHE A 360 -21.67 -15.26 -16.77
N LEU A 361 -22.17 -16.38 -17.31
CA LEU A 361 -21.34 -17.43 -17.89
C LEU A 361 -20.48 -16.92 -19.06
N VAL A 362 -21.07 -16.15 -19.97
CA VAL A 362 -20.33 -15.55 -21.11
C VAL A 362 -19.30 -14.53 -20.61
N SER A 363 -19.68 -13.69 -19.65
CA SER A 363 -18.80 -12.64 -19.11
C SER A 363 -17.65 -13.24 -18.31
N SER A 364 -17.87 -14.34 -17.58
CA SER A 364 -16.81 -15.08 -16.87
C SER A 364 -15.75 -15.59 -17.84
N GLY A 365 -16.15 -16.07 -19.02
CA GLY A 365 -15.20 -16.46 -20.08
C GLY A 365 -14.33 -15.31 -20.61
N ILE A 366 -14.76 -14.04 -20.44
CA ILE A 366 -14.00 -12.85 -20.83
C ILE A 366 -13.12 -12.35 -19.68
N TYR A 367 -13.70 -12.21 -18.48
CA TYR A 367 -13.03 -11.56 -17.35
C TYR A 367 -12.08 -12.48 -16.60
N LEU A 368 -12.34 -13.78 -16.54
CA LEU A 368 -11.43 -14.72 -15.87
C LEU A 368 -10.03 -14.73 -16.50
N PRO A 369 -9.86 -14.83 -17.83
CA PRO A 369 -8.54 -14.69 -18.46
C PRO A 369 -7.89 -13.33 -18.24
N VAL A 370 -8.66 -12.23 -18.23
CA VAL A 370 -8.15 -10.87 -18.00
C VAL A 370 -7.59 -10.73 -16.58
N HIS A 371 -8.30 -11.27 -15.58
CA HIS A 371 -7.83 -11.26 -14.18
C HIS A 371 -6.69 -12.26 -13.94
N LEU A 372 -6.51 -13.25 -14.82
CA LEU A 372 -5.36 -14.15 -14.86
C LEU A 372 -4.21 -13.62 -15.74
N LEU A 373 -4.40 -12.54 -16.49
CA LEU A 373 -3.36 -11.96 -17.34
C LEU A 373 -2.09 -11.55 -16.55
N PRO A 374 -2.18 -10.99 -15.34
CA PRO A 374 -0.99 -10.77 -14.50
C PRO A 374 -0.23 -12.06 -14.17
N ALA A 375 -0.93 -13.20 -14.10
CA ALA A 375 -0.31 -14.51 -13.93
C ALA A 375 0.46 -14.97 -15.16
N LEU A 376 0.00 -14.61 -16.37
CA LEU A 376 0.68 -14.91 -17.62
C LEU A 376 1.86 -13.97 -17.88
N ILE A 377 1.75 -12.69 -17.49
CA ILE A 377 2.80 -11.67 -17.64
C ILE A 377 3.96 -11.93 -16.68
N ASN A 378 3.69 -12.44 -15.46
CA ASN A 378 4.73 -12.80 -14.49
C ASN A 378 4.42 -14.14 -13.80
N PRO A 379 4.62 -15.28 -14.50
CA PRO A 379 4.25 -16.61 -14.00
C PRO A 379 4.96 -16.95 -12.70
N LYS A 380 6.23 -16.53 -12.57
CA LYS A 380 7.03 -16.77 -11.37
C LYS A 380 6.50 -16.01 -10.14
N ALA A 381 5.88 -14.84 -10.31
CA ALA A 381 5.31 -14.08 -9.19
C ALA A 381 3.94 -14.64 -8.78
N PHE A 382 3.12 -15.05 -9.75
CA PHE A 382 1.83 -15.66 -9.46
C PHE A 382 1.96 -17.05 -8.83
N ILE A 383 2.85 -17.92 -9.33
CA ILE A 383 3.13 -19.24 -8.73
C ILE A 383 3.66 -19.08 -7.30
N LYS A 384 4.46 -18.04 -7.03
CA LYS A 384 4.93 -17.73 -5.68
C LYS A 384 3.77 -17.32 -4.77
N LYS A 385 2.90 -16.40 -5.23
CA LYS A 385 1.70 -15.97 -4.49
C LYS A 385 0.71 -17.13 -4.24
N LEU A 386 0.59 -18.04 -5.22
CA LEU A 386 -0.21 -19.26 -5.12
C LEU A 386 0.39 -20.29 -4.13
N LYS A 387 1.71 -20.32 -3.96
CA LYS A 387 2.37 -21.18 -2.96
C LYS A 387 2.28 -20.60 -1.55
N GLU A 388 2.31 -19.28 -1.42
CA GLU A 388 2.24 -18.56 -0.13
C GLU A 388 0.80 -18.46 0.41
N ASP A 389 -0.18 -18.24 -0.48
CA ASP A 389 -1.60 -18.16 -0.16
C ASP A 389 -2.45 -18.69 -1.33
N PRO A 390 -2.54 -20.03 -1.48
CA PRO A 390 -3.27 -20.66 -2.58
C PRO A 390 -4.75 -20.29 -2.55
N VAL A 391 -5.37 -20.31 -1.36
CA VAL A 391 -6.80 -20.08 -1.22
C VAL A 391 -7.12 -18.60 -1.41
N GLY A 392 -6.42 -17.67 -0.77
CA GLY A 392 -6.68 -16.23 -0.91
C GLY A 392 -6.32 -15.67 -2.28
N THR A 393 -5.27 -16.19 -2.94
CA THR A 393 -4.95 -15.79 -4.33
C THR A 393 -6.00 -16.28 -5.31
N ILE A 394 -6.42 -17.55 -5.23
CA ILE A 394 -7.45 -18.09 -6.11
C ILE A 394 -8.79 -17.41 -5.83
N THR A 395 -9.20 -17.28 -4.57
CA THR A 395 -10.48 -16.67 -4.20
C THR A 395 -10.52 -15.18 -4.55
N SER A 396 -9.47 -14.39 -4.33
CA SER A 396 -9.46 -12.97 -4.70
C SER A 396 -9.52 -12.75 -6.22
N THR A 397 -8.82 -13.57 -7.01
CA THR A 397 -8.89 -13.54 -8.48
C THR A 397 -10.26 -13.98 -8.98
N LEU A 398 -10.80 -15.08 -8.45
CA LEU A 398 -12.15 -15.57 -8.81
C LEU A 398 -13.24 -14.59 -8.40
N LEU A 399 -13.18 -14.00 -7.20
CA LEU A 399 -14.15 -13.02 -6.71
C LEU A 399 -14.10 -11.73 -7.53
N SER A 400 -12.90 -11.31 -7.96
CA SER A 400 -12.74 -10.14 -8.84
C SER A 400 -13.30 -10.38 -10.24
N ALA A 401 -13.04 -11.57 -10.81
CA ALA A 401 -13.62 -11.99 -12.08
C ALA A 401 -15.14 -12.16 -11.99
N ALA A 402 -15.65 -12.76 -10.91
CA ALA A 402 -17.07 -12.94 -10.64
C ALA A 402 -17.78 -11.59 -10.48
N ARG A 403 -17.19 -10.62 -9.77
CA ARG A 403 -17.76 -9.27 -9.64
C ARG A 403 -17.91 -8.58 -10.99
N SER A 404 -16.85 -8.57 -11.81
CA SER A 404 -16.90 -7.97 -13.16
C SER A 404 -17.89 -8.71 -14.07
N SER A 405 -18.02 -10.03 -13.91
CA SER A 405 -19.01 -10.84 -14.64
C SER A 405 -20.44 -10.54 -14.20
N ALA A 406 -20.67 -10.37 -12.90
CA ALA A 406 -21.96 -10.00 -12.32
C ALA A 406 -22.38 -8.59 -12.75
N PHE A 407 -21.45 -7.64 -12.88
CA PHE A 407 -21.71 -6.32 -13.45
C PHE A 407 -22.33 -6.44 -14.85
N LEU A 408 -21.67 -7.14 -15.78
CA LEU A 408 -22.14 -7.23 -17.17
C LEU A 408 -23.40 -8.10 -17.30
N ALA A 409 -23.52 -9.16 -16.49
CA ALA A 409 -24.73 -9.97 -16.40
C ALA A 409 -25.94 -9.13 -15.95
N THR A 410 -25.75 -8.30 -14.94
CA THR A 410 -26.79 -7.39 -14.42
C THR A 410 -27.13 -6.30 -15.43
N TYR A 411 -26.14 -5.77 -16.16
CA TYR A 411 -26.38 -4.84 -17.26
C TYR A 411 -27.32 -5.44 -18.31
N ILE A 412 -27.05 -6.67 -18.77
CA ILE A 412 -27.89 -7.38 -19.75
C ILE A 412 -29.28 -7.64 -19.17
N ALA A 413 -29.35 -8.15 -17.95
CA ALA A 413 -30.60 -8.49 -17.28
C ALA A 413 -31.51 -7.27 -17.09
N LEU A 414 -30.98 -6.15 -16.63
CA LEU A 414 -31.73 -4.90 -16.44
C LEU A 414 -32.18 -4.29 -17.76
N SER A 415 -31.39 -4.43 -18.84
CA SER A 415 -31.80 -4.00 -20.17
C SER A 415 -33.05 -4.75 -20.66
N TRP A 416 -33.05 -6.09 -20.54
CA TRP A 416 -34.21 -6.92 -20.87
C TRP A 416 -35.39 -6.68 -19.92
N TYR A 417 -35.12 -6.56 -18.61
CA TYR A 417 -36.16 -6.38 -17.61
C TYR A 417 -36.86 -5.04 -17.75
N GLY A 418 -36.15 -3.94 -18.05
CA GLY A 418 -36.80 -2.63 -18.26
C GLY A 418 -37.80 -2.65 -19.42
N ILE A 419 -37.46 -3.33 -20.53
CA ILE A 419 -38.38 -3.53 -21.65
C ILE A 419 -39.60 -4.35 -21.20
N CYS A 420 -39.37 -5.45 -20.48
CA CYS A 420 -40.45 -6.31 -20.00
C CYS A 420 -41.35 -5.61 -18.98
N PHE A 421 -40.76 -4.87 -18.03
CA PHE A 421 -41.44 -4.12 -16.98
C PHE A 421 -42.33 -3.02 -17.54
N TRP A 422 -41.87 -2.30 -18.58
CA TRP A 422 -42.71 -1.36 -19.32
C TRP A 422 -43.95 -2.05 -19.88
N ARG A 423 -43.77 -3.19 -20.56
CA ARG A 423 -44.84 -3.93 -21.26
C ARG A 423 -45.82 -4.64 -20.34
N SER A 424 -45.35 -5.14 -19.18
CA SER A 424 -46.12 -6.04 -18.30
C SER A 424 -46.63 -5.37 -17.03
N ARG A 425 -46.02 -4.26 -16.59
CA ARG A 425 -46.42 -3.55 -15.35
C ARG A 425 -46.87 -2.12 -15.64
N ILE A 426 -46.04 -1.31 -16.30
CA ILE A 426 -46.32 0.13 -16.49
C ILE A 426 -47.53 0.34 -17.42
N ILE A 427 -47.53 -0.26 -18.61
CA ILE A 427 -48.62 -0.07 -19.57
C ILE A 427 -49.97 -0.57 -19.04
N PRO A 428 -50.09 -1.78 -18.45
CA PRO A 428 -51.34 -2.21 -17.83
C PRO A 428 -51.82 -1.30 -16.70
N LEU A 429 -50.90 -0.81 -15.85
CA LEU A 429 -51.22 0.14 -14.79
C LEU A 429 -51.73 1.47 -15.36
N ALA A 430 -51.06 2.03 -16.37
CA ALA A 430 -51.47 3.26 -17.04
C ALA A 430 -52.82 3.11 -17.77
N SER A 431 -53.08 1.94 -18.36
CA SER A 431 -54.38 1.63 -18.98
C SER A 431 -55.49 1.55 -17.93
N LYS A 432 -55.22 0.94 -16.76
CA LYS A 432 -56.16 0.89 -15.64
C LYS A 432 -56.45 2.29 -15.06
N LEU A 433 -55.43 3.15 -14.94
CA LEU A 433 -55.56 4.51 -14.40
C LEU A 433 -56.26 5.47 -15.38
N SER A 434 -56.05 5.31 -16.69
CA SER A 434 -56.64 6.18 -17.72
C SER A 434 -58.00 5.71 -18.23
N GLY A 435 -58.43 4.50 -17.89
CA GLY A 435 -59.66 3.88 -18.39
C GLY A 435 -59.65 3.56 -19.90
N LYS A 436 -58.51 3.73 -20.58
CA LYS A 436 -58.35 3.52 -22.03
C LYS A 436 -57.35 2.39 -22.30
N THR A 437 -57.65 1.54 -23.27
CA THR A 437 -56.70 0.51 -23.75
C THR A 437 -55.58 1.17 -24.54
N ILE A 438 -54.35 1.04 -24.05
CA ILE A 438 -53.16 1.62 -24.70
C ILE A 438 -52.72 0.71 -25.85
N SER A 439 -52.55 1.30 -27.04
CA SER A 439 -52.16 0.58 -28.27
C SER A 439 -50.77 -0.08 -28.15
N GLY A 440 -50.57 -1.17 -28.88
CA GLY A 440 -49.25 -1.78 -29.09
C GLY A 440 -48.23 -0.84 -29.70
N ASN A 441 -48.68 0.14 -30.49
CA ASN A 441 -47.81 1.16 -31.08
C ASN A 441 -47.19 2.08 -30.02
N ILE A 442 -47.71 2.10 -28.79
CA ILE A 442 -47.11 2.79 -27.62
C ILE A 442 -46.37 1.78 -26.74
N THR A 443 -46.93 0.58 -26.59
CA THR A 443 -46.36 -0.49 -25.76
C THR A 443 -44.98 -0.95 -26.26
N ASP A 444 -44.84 -1.10 -27.58
CA ASP A 444 -43.66 -1.67 -28.24
C ASP A 444 -42.81 -0.57 -28.91
N ASN A 445 -43.04 0.68 -28.50
CA ASN A 445 -42.34 1.87 -28.98
C ASN A 445 -41.05 2.14 -28.18
N VAL A 446 -40.52 3.35 -28.34
CA VAL A 446 -39.25 3.82 -27.77
C VAL A 446 -39.19 3.73 -26.24
N TYR A 447 -40.28 3.93 -25.51
CA TYR A 447 -40.25 4.10 -24.05
C TYR A 447 -39.77 2.85 -23.28
N GLY A 448 -40.19 1.64 -23.69
CA GLY A 448 -39.72 0.41 -23.04
C GLY A 448 -38.23 0.16 -23.28
N ALA A 449 -37.76 0.42 -24.49
CA ALA A 449 -36.34 0.39 -24.84
C ALA A 449 -35.52 1.42 -24.05
N LEU A 450 -36.05 2.64 -23.91
CA LEU A 450 -35.42 3.72 -23.15
C LEU A 450 -35.33 3.38 -21.66
N LEU A 451 -36.38 2.79 -21.08
CA LEU A 451 -36.36 2.34 -19.69
C LEU A 451 -35.33 1.22 -19.48
N GLY A 452 -35.26 0.25 -20.38
CA GLY A 452 -34.20 -0.76 -20.36
C GLY A 452 -32.79 -0.16 -20.46
N ALA A 453 -32.60 0.80 -21.37
CA ALA A 453 -31.35 1.51 -21.57
C ALA A 453 -30.92 2.35 -20.35
N PHE A 454 -31.89 2.93 -19.65
CA PHE A 454 -31.66 3.68 -18.40
C PHE A 454 -31.30 2.74 -17.23
N LEU A 455 -32.11 1.70 -17.01
CA LEU A 455 -31.93 0.80 -15.87
C LEU A 455 -30.61 0.02 -15.94
N CYS A 456 -30.16 -0.39 -17.14
CA CYS A 456 -28.91 -1.14 -17.25
C CYS A 456 -27.69 -0.35 -16.77
N GLY A 457 -27.73 1.00 -16.82
CA GLY A 457 -26.66 1.85 -16.30
C GLY A 457 -26.41 1.68 -14.80
N PHE A 458 -27.44 1.34 -14.00
CA PHE A 458 -27.29 1.17 -12.55
C PHE A 458 -26.47 -0.06 -12.15
N SER A 459 -26.23 -0.99 -13.09
CA SER A 459 -25.37 -2.16 -12.85
C SER A 459 -23.96 -1.78 -12.40
N VAL A 460 -23.46 -0.58 -12.73
CA VAL A 460 -22.14 -0.07 -12.32
C VAL A 460 -21.96 -0.03 -10.80
N GLN A 461 -23.03 -0.03 -10.03
CA GLN A 461 -22.96 -0.08 -8.57
C GLN A 461 -22.37 -1.39 -8.01
N ILE A 462 -22.41 -2.48 -8.80
CA ILE A 462 -21.74 -3.76 -8.47
C ILE A 462 -20.22 -3.58 -8.40
N GLU A 463 -19.68 -2.60 -9.14
CA GLU A 463 -18.25 -2.30 -9.17
C GLU A 463 -17.81 -1.43 -8.00
N LYS A 464 -16.53 -1.52 -7.66
CA LYS A 464 -15.91 -0.72 -6.60
C LYS A 464 -15.94 0.78 -6.96
N PRO A 465 -16.13 1.71 -5.99
CA PRO A 465 -16.25 3.15 -6.26
C PRO A 465 -15.20 3.74 -7.20
N HIS A 466 -13.91 3.41 -7.02
CA HIS A 466 -12.84 3.90 -7.89
C HIS A 466 -12.98 3.45 -9.35
N ARG A 467 -13.45 2.22 -9.60
CA ARG A 467 -13.67 1.70 -10.96
C ARG A 467 -14.87 2.34 -11.65
N ARG A 468 -15.87 2.80 -10.88
CA ARG A 468 -17.10 3.43 -11.45
C ARG A 468 -16.75 4.68 -12.26
N ALA A 469 -15.86 5.51 -11.73
CA ALA A 469 -15.38 6.72 -12.42
C ALA A 469 -14.63 6.37 -13.71
N GLU A 470 -13.72 5.40 -13.66
CA GLU A 470 -12.99 4.95 -14.85
C GLU A 470 -13.90 4.39 -15.93
N MET A 471 -14.91 3.60 -15.55
CA MET A 471 -15.89 3.03 -16.47
C MET A 471 -16.78 4.12 -17.09
N ALA A 472 -17.20 5.11 -16.30
CA ALA A 472 -17.95 6.27 -16.79
C ALA A 472 -17.16 7.05 -17.86
N LEU A 473 -15.91 7.39 -17.57
CA LEU A 473 -15.02 8.08 -18.50
C LEU A 473 -14.63 7.22 -19.69
N TYR A 474 -14.65 5.90 -19.55
CA TYR A 474 -14.48 4.98 -20.67
C TYR A 474 -15.69 5.02 -21.60
N VAL A 475 -16.93 4.90 -21.12
CA VAL A 475 -18.10 4.84 -22.03
C VAL A 475 -18.49 6.19 -22.61
N LEU A 476 -18.23 7.29 -21.90
CA LEU A 476 -18.68 8.63 -22.27
C LEU A 476 -18.27 9.10 -23.69
N PRO A 477 -17.02 8.92 -24.17
CA PRO A 477 -16.65 9.30 -25.54
C PRO A 477 -17.53 8.65 -26.62
N ARG A 478 -17.98 7.40 -26.39
CA ARG A 478 -18.82 6.67 -27.35
C ARG A 478 -20.24 7.23 -27.37
N ALA A 479 -20.77 7.59 -26.20
CA ALA A 479 -22.06 8.26 -26.09
C ALA A 479 -22.03 9.66 -26.74
N LEU A 480 -20.96 10.42 -26.50
CA LEU A 480 -20.75 11.72 -27.15
C LEU A 480 -20.64 11.59 -28.66
N TYR A 481 -20.00 10.53 -29.18
CA TYR A 481 -19.94 10.28 -30.62
C TYR A 481 -21.32 9.99 -31.21
N ALA A 482 -22.11 9.12 -30.56
CA ALA A 482 -23.48 8.83 -30.99
C ALA A 482 -24.36 10.09 -30.98
N MET A 483 -24.23 10.93 -29.95
CA MET A 483 -24.93 12.21 -29.84
C MET A 483 -24.46 13.22 -30.91
N TYR A 484 -23.14 13.36 -31.10
CA TYR A 484 -22.54 14.24 -32.11
C TYR A 484 -22.98 13.83 -33.52
N SER A 485 -23.00 12.52 -33.81
CA SER A 485 -23.45 12.02 -35.11
C SER A 485 -24.93 12.24 -35.37
N ARG A 486 -25.77 12.25 -34.32
CA ARG A 486 -27.19 12.60 -34.42
C ARG A 486 -27.41 14.10 -34.69
N LEU A 487 -26.61 14.97 -34.05
CA LEU A 487 -26.84 16.41 -34.07
C LEU A 487 -26.16 17.13 -35.24
N MET A 488 -24.96 16.69 -35.63
CA MET A 488 -24.04 17.49 -36.47
C MET A 488 -23.57 16.82 -37.76
N LEU A 489 -23.28 15.51 -37.77
CA LEU A 489 -22.69 14.84 -38.95
C LEU A 489 -23.61 14.91 -40.17
N GLY A 490 -23.07 15.42 -41.28
CA GLY A 490 -23.79 15.57 -42.55
C GLY A 490 -24.69 16.80 -42.68
N ARG A 491 -24.80 17.62 -41.61
CA ARG A 491 -25.48 18.94 -41.64
C ARG A 491 -24.52 20.10 -41.89
N LEU A 492 -23.22 19.88 -41.71
CA LEU A 492 -22.16 20.89 -41.87
C LEU A 492 -21.28 20.55 -43.08
N ASN A 493 -20.65 21.57 -43.66
CA ASN A 493 -19.63 21.35 -44.70
C ASN A 493 -18.42 20.62 -44.09
N ARG A 494 -17.89 19.60 -44.79
CA ARG A 494 -16.72 18.81 -44.38
C ARG A 494 -15.53 19.66 -43.92
N LYS A 495 -15.30 20.84 -44.52
CA LYS A 495 -14.23 21.77 -44.07
C LYS A 495 -14.48 22.31 -42.66
N VAL A 496 -15.74 22.61 -42.32
CA VAL A 496 -16.15 23.10 -41.01
C VAL A 496 -16.07 21.99 -39.96
N GLU A 497 -16.45 20.76 -40.32
CA GLU A 497 -16.32 19.60 -39.43
C GLU A 497 -14.85 19.33 -39.06
N ILE A 498 -13.95 19.35 -40.04
CA ILE A 498 -12.50 19.17 -39.81
C ILE A 498 -11.95 20.32 -38.96
N ALA A 499 -12.32 21.57 -39.25
CA ALA A 499 -11.88 22.72 -38.45
C ALA A 499 -12.36 22.63 -36.99
N GLY A 500 -13.62 22.22 -36.78
CA GLY A 500 -14.17 21.99 -35.46
C GLY A 500 -13.43 20.89 -34.69
N GLU A 501 -13.11 19.77 -35.36
CA GLU A 501 -12.33 18.69 -34.76
C GLU A 501 -10.91 19.14 -34.37
N VAL A 502 -10.23 19.89 -35.25
CA VAL A 502 -8.90 20.45 -34.99
C VAL A 502 -8.90 21.31 -33.73
N ILE A 503 -9.86 22.23 -33.62
CA ILE A 503 -9.99 23.12 -32.45
C ILE A 503 -10.30 22.33 -31.19
N MET A 504 -11.21 21.36 -31.28
CA MET A 504 -11.63 20.52 -30.17
C MET A 504 -10.47 19.69 -29.61
N TYR A 505 -9.72 18.98 -30.46
CA TYR A 505 -8.58 18.19 -30.03
C TYR A 505 -7.44 19.06 -29.51
N ALA A 506 -7.12 20.15 -30.21
CA ALA A 506 -6.03 21.04 -29.82
C ALA A 506 -6.28 21.70 -28.46
N THR A 507 -7.48 22.23 -28.24
CA THR A 507 -7.88 22.80 -26.94
C THR A 507 -7.81 21.75 -25.83
N SER A 508 -8.32 20.54 -26.08
CA SER A 508 -8.33 19.47 -25.08
C SER A 508 -6.92 19.00 -24.70
N MET A 509 -6.04 18.83 -25.68
CA MET A 509 -4.64 18.47 -25.45
C MET A 509 -3.88 19.59 -24.75
N SER A 510 -4.16 20.85 -25.05
CA SER A 510 -3.60 21.99 -24.31
C SER A 510 -4.04 22.00 -22.85
N VAL A 511 -5.32 21.75 -22.55
CA VAL A 511 -5.81 21.63 -21.17
C VAL A 511 -5.16 20.44 -20.46
N LEU A 512 -5.05 19.29 -21.13
CA LEU A 512 -4.42 18.10 -20.55
C LEU A 512 -2.93 18.29 -20.25
N LEU A 513 -2.16 18.78 -21.22
CA LEU A 513 -0.70 18.95 -21.07
C LEU A 513 -0.38 20.07 -20.07
N THR A 514 -1.13 21.18 -20.11
CA THR A 514 -0.99 22.27 -19.14
C THR A 514 -1.48 21.85 -17.76
N GLY A 515 -2.58 21.09 -17.67
CA GLY A 515 -3.14 20.57 -16.43
C GLY A 515 -2.27 19.50 -15.77
N MET A 516 -1.61 18.63 -16.55
CA MET A 516 -0.59 17.70 -16.05
C MET A 516 0.61 18.43 -15.45
N MET A 517 0.93 19.62 -15.95
CA MET A 517 1.93 20.49 -15.33
C MET A 517 1.43 21.20 -14.08
N TRP A 518 0.14 21.18 -13.75
CA TRP A 518 -0.46 22.01 -12.68
C TRP A 518 -1.33 21.28 -11.64
N SER A 519 -1.64 19.99 -11.82
CA SER A 519 -2.14 19.16 -10.72
C SER A 519 -1.14 19.26 -9.57
N LYS A 520 -1.54 19.78 -8.39
CA LYS A 520 -0.61 19.96 -7.24
C LYS A 520 0.16 18.66 -6.94
N ASP A 521 -0.43 17.49 -7.20
CA ASP A 521 0.18 16.17 -6.98
C ASP A 521 1.20 15.81 -8.09
N MET A 522 0.90 16.12 -9.35
CA MET A 522 1.85 15.93 -10.47
C MET A 522 2.91 17.02 -10.54
N LEU A 523 2.61 18.25 -10.12
CA LEU A 523 3.52 19.40 -10.02
C LEU A 523 4.51 19.19 -8.88
N LYS A 524 4.07 18.56 -7.76
CA LYS A 524 4.96 18.03 -6.73
C LYS A 524 5.89 16.97 -7.31
N PHE A 525 5.38 15.96 -8.01
CA PHE A 525 6.22 14.96 -8.66
C PHE A 525 7.21 15.61 -9.67
N TRP A 526 6.76 16.53 -10.50
CA TRP A 526 7.60 17.17 -11.52
C TRP A 526 8.64 18.13 -10.92
N LYS A 527 8.29 18.90 -9.88
CA LYS A 527 9.26 19.75 -9.14
C LYS A 527 10.25 18.93 -8.30
N THR A 528 9.80 17.80 -7.77
CA THR A 528 10.65 16.90 -6.95
C THR A 528 11.74 16.23 -7.79
N TYR A 529 11.51 16.01 -9.10
CA TYR A 529 12.41 15.20 -9.93
C TYR A 529 12.95 15.89 -11.21
N PHE A 530 12.44 17.06 -11.64
CA PHE A 530 12.77 17.62 -12.96
C PHE A 530 13.02 19.15 -13.01
N THR A 531 13.10 19.87 -11.89
CA THR A 531 13.53 21.29 -11.83
C THR A 531 15.06 21.39 -11.82
N PRO A 532 15.68 22.37 -12.51
CA PRO A 532 17.12 22.61 -12.43
C PRO A 532 17.56 22.99 -11.01
N ASP A 533 18.84 22.73 -10.71
CA ASP A 533 19.36 22.85 -9.35
C ASP A 533 19.41 24.32 -8.87
N ARG A 534 18.59 24.71 -7.89
CA ARG A 534 18.60 26.04 -7.22
C ARG A 534 19.80 26.22 -6.28
N TYR A 535 20.33 25.12 -5.76
CA TYR A 535 21.44 25.13 -4.81
C TYR A 535 22.42 24.00 -5.11
N SER A 536 23.72 24.26 -5.03
CA SER A 536 24.80 23.31 -5.30
C SER A 536 25.84 23.28 -4.17
N HIS A 537 26.69 22.27 -4.17
CA HIS A 537 27.78 22.14 -3.18
C HIS A 537 28.78 23.30 -3.23
N ASP A 538 28.95 23.94 -4.40
CA ASP A 538 29.88 25.07 -4.56
C ASP A 538 29.31 26.38 -3.98
N GLN A 539 28.02 26.41 -3.69
CA GLN A 539 27.32 27.55 -3.09
C GLN A 539 27.20 27.44 -1.56
N VAL A 540 27.75 26.38 -0.96
CA VAL A 540 27.85 26.26 0.50
C VAL A 540 28.89 27.28 0.99
N PRO A 541 28.52 28.28 1.81
CA PRO A 541 29.47 29.27 2.30
C PRO A 541 30.42 28.67 3.33
N ASP A 542 31.51 29.37 3.61
CA ASP A 542 32.44 29.00 4.68
C ASP A 542 31.70 28.83 6.02
N GLN A 543 31.91 27.69 6.65
CA GLN A 543 31.32 27.28 7.92
C GLN A 543 32.35 27.26 9.06
N THR A 544 33.52 27.83 8.85
CA THR A 544 34.56 27.93 9.90
C THR A 544 34.01 28.56 11.18
N GLY A 545 34.23 27.89 12.32
CA GLY A 545 33.75 28.32 13.63
C GLY A 545 32.29 27.94 13.93
N LYS A 546 31.56 27.35 12.98
CA LYS A 546 30.21 26.82 13.22
C LYS A 546 30.27 25.41 13.80
N VAL A 547 29.37 25.12 14.74
CA VAL A 547 29.22 23.81 15.39
C VAL A 547 27.87 23.24 14.99
N VAL A 548 27.89 22.04 14.40
CA VAL A 548 26.73 21.42 13.79
C VAL A 548 26.54 20.00 14.31
N ILE A 549 25.34 19.67 14.80
CA ILE A 549 24.97 18.30 15.15
C ILE A 549 24.19 17.69 13.98
N VAL A 550 24.63 16.51 13.51
CA VAL A 550 23.91 15.73 12.50
C VAL A 550 23.50 14.38 13.10
N THR A 551 22.19 14.14 13.18
CA THR A 551 21.67 12.85 13.67
C THR A 551 21.71 11.80 12.55
N GLY A 552 22.17 10.58 12.87
CA GLY A 552 22.28 9.49 11.89
C GLY A 552 23.35 9.77 10.82
N ALA A 553 24.49 10.32 11.25
CA ALA A 553 25.56 10.83 10.38
C ALA A 553 26.53 9.78 9.83
N ASN A 554 26.38 8.50 10.20
CA ASN A 554 27.33 7.45 9.85
C ASN A 554 27.15 6.88 8.43
N THR A 555 25.98 7.06 7.80
CA THR A 555 25.65 6.50 6.48
C THR A 555 24.73 7.44 5.68
N GLY A 556 24.56 7.15 4.38
CA GLY A 556 23.56 7.80 3.52
C GLY A 556 23.62 9.33 3.54
N LEU A 557 22.46 9.97 3.75
CA LEU A 557 22.31 11.43 3.75
C LEU A 557 23.10 12.11 4.86
N GLY A 558 23.09 11.54 6.07
CA GLY A 558 23.79 12.12 7.21
C GLY A 558 25.30 12.16 6.99
N TYR A 559 25.87 11.10 6.41
CA TYR A 559 27.29 11.06 6.05
C TYR A 559 27.64 12.10 4.97
N ALA A 560 26.80 12.25 3.94
CA ALA A 560 27.00 13.25 2.90
C ALA A 560 26.93 14.70 3.44
N LEU A 561 26.05 14.95 4.42
CA LEU A 561 26.01 16.22 5.15
C LEU A 561 27.28 16.47 5.94
N THR A 562 27.77 15.46 6.67
CA THR A 562 29.01 15.57 7.45
C THR A 562 30.19 15.95 6.56
N VAL A 563 30.36 15.27 5.41
CA VAL A 563 31.44 15.58 4.46
C VAL A 563 31.32 17.01 3.92
N ALA A 564 30.13 17.43 3.51
CA ALA A 564 29.93 18.75 2.92
C ALA A 564 30.09 19.90 3.95
N LEU A 565 29.59 19.72 5.18
CA LEU A 565 29.69 20.74 6.24
C LEU A 565 31.12 20.86 6.76
N ALA A 566 31.76 19.74 7.11
CA ALA A 566 33.13 19.75 7.61
C ALA A 566 34.14 20.13 6.52
N GLY A 567 33.88 19.75 5.25
CA GLY A 567 34.69 20.19 4.11
C GLY A 567 34.65 21.70 3.86
N ASN A 568 33.60 22.38 4.32
CA ASN A 568 33.51 23.84 4.34
C ASN A 568 33.88 24.44 5.72
N GLY A 569 34.56 23.71 6.61
CA GLY A 569 35.14 24.26 7.84
C GLY A 569 34.30 24.10 9.12
N ALA A 570 33.11 23.48 9.07
CA ALA A 570 32.29 23.26 10.27
C ALA A 570 32.92 22.26 11.23
N HIS A 571 32.71 22.47 12.54
CA HIS A 571 32.86 21.43 13.56
C HIS A 571 31.60 20.57 13.58
N VAL A 572 31.69 19.33 13.08
CA VAL A 572 30.53 18.44 12.94
C VAL A 572 30.52 17.36 14.02
N ILE A 573 29.43 17.30 14.77
CA ILE A 573 29.16 16.27 15.78
C ILE A 573 28.23 15.23 15.18
N LEU A 574 28.75 14.01 15.02
CA LEU A 574 28.03 12.86 14.50
C LEU A 574 27.26 12.20 15.64
N ALA A 575 25.96 12.50 15.73
CA ALA A 575 25.07 11.91 16.73
C ALA A 575 24.50 10.58 16.23
N CYS A 576 25.05 9.46 16.70
CA CYS A 576 24.74 8.11 16.22
C CYS A 576 24.58 7.10 17.37
N HIS A 577 23.77 6.07 17.18
CA HIS A 577 23.53 5.04 18.20
C HIS A 577 24.63 3.96 18.28
N ASN A 578 25.52 3.87 17.29
CA ASN A 578 26.57 2.86 17.24
C ASN A 578 27.93 3.54 17.10
N LYS A 579 28.75 3.39 18.16
CA LYS A 579 30.06 4.02 18.31
C LYS A 579 31.05 3.60 17.22
N GLU A 580 31.21 2.30 16.98
CA GLU A 580 32.17 1.77 15.99
C GLU A 580 31.89 2.28 14.57
N ARG A 581 30.62 2.21 14.14
CA ARG A 581 30.22 2.70 12.80
C ARG A 581 30.37 4.21 12.67
N ALA A 582 30.26 4.96 13.77
CA ALA A 582 30.49 6.40 13.75
C ALA A 582 31.97 6.72 13.58
N PHE A 583 32.86 6.02 14.26
CA PHE A 583 34.31 6.19 14.10
C PHE A 583 34.77 5.82 12.68
N ASP A 584 34.32 4.68 12.13
CA ASP A 584 34.60 4.32 10.73
C ASP A 584 34.12 5.41 9.74
N ALA A 585 32.92 5.94 9.97
CA ALA A 585 32.40 7.03 9.16
C ALA A 585 33.22 8.32 9.29
N MET A 586 33.74 8.64 10.47
CA MET A 586 34.62 9.80 10.67
C MET A 586 35.91 9.65 9.87
N ASP A 587 36.56 8.48 9.93
CA ASP A 587 37.82 8.24 9.21
C ASP A 587 37.62 8.32 7.69
N ARG A 588 36.54 7.71 7.17
CA ARG A 588 36.18 7.82 5.75
C ARG A 588 35.86 9.27 5.35
N ALA A 589 35.14 10.01 6.20
CA ALA A 589 34.83 11.40 5.94
C ALA A 589 36.09 12.26 5.88
N LYS A 590 37.06 12.07 6.79
CA LYS A 590 38.36 12.78 6.76
C LYS A 590 39.10 12.57 5.45
N ALA A 591 39.18 11.33 4.98
CA ALA A 591 39.83 11.00 3.70
C ALA A 591 39.11 11.66 2.50
N GLU A 592 37.79 11.56 2.45
CA GLU A 592 36.96 12.13 1.38
C GLU A 592 36.98 13.66 1.37
N ILE A 593 37.01 14.30 2.53
CA ILE A 593 37.14 15.76 2.66
C ILE A 593 38.48 16.22 2.11
N LYS A 594 39.58 15.55 2.48
CA LYS A 594 40.93 15.89 2.01
C LYS A 594 41.04 15.84 0.48
N GLU A 595 40.36 14.88 -0.15
CA GLU A 595 40.32 14.75 -1.61
C GLU A 595 39.46 15.85 -2.28
N ARG A 596 38.27 16.12 -1.73
CA ARG A 596 37.25 16.94 -2.41
C ARG A 596 37.30 18.42 -2.08
N TYR A 597 37.86 18.79 -0.93
CA TYR A 597 37.92 20.15 -0.43
C TYR A 597 39.38 20.57 -0.18
N PRO A 598 40.22 20.66 -1.24
CA PRO A 598 41.64 21.00 -1.09
C PRO A 598 41.87 22.42 -0.56
N ARG A 599 40.81 23.25 -0.52
CA ARG A 599 40.83 24.60 0.07
C ARG A 599 40.85 24.57 1.60
N LEU A 600 40.44 23.47 2.23
CA LEU A 600 40.49 23.30 3.68
C LEU A 600 41.93 22.97 4.10
N THR A 601 42.62 23.92 4.71
CA THR A 601 44.03 23.80 5.10
C THR A 601 44.24 23.13 6.47
N SER A 602 43.19 23.03 7.28
CA SER A 602 43.20 22.41 8.61
C SER A 602 42.50 21.05 8.60
N GLU A 603 42.83 20.19 9.56
CA GLU A 603 42.16 18.89 9.67
C GLU A 603 40.66 19.09 10.00
N PRO A 604 39.72 18.40 9.31
CA PRO A 604 38.31 18.54 9.57
C PRO A 604 37.96 18.11 11.00
N LYS A 605 37.24 18.98 11.72
CA LYS A 605 36.82 18.75 13.11
C LYS A 605 35.56 17.90 13.15
N LEU A 606 35.73 16.62 13.48
CA LEU A 606 34.64 15.65 13.63
C LEU A 606 34.64 15.09 15.05
N GLU A 607 33.47 14.98 15.68
CA GLU A 607 33.31 14.41 17.02
C GLU A 607 32.11 13.45 17.09
N PHE A 608 32.18 12.44 17.95
CA PHE A 608 31.08 11.49 18.17
C PHE A 608 30.18 11.95 19.33
N LEU A 609 28.87 11.69 19.21
CA LEU A 609 27.90 11.77 20.29
C LEU A 609 27.01 10.53 20.25
N GLU A 610 26.93 9.78 21.36
CA GLU A 610 26.07 8.61 21.43
C GLU A 610 24.60 9.05 21.55
N LEU A 611 23.79 8.72 20.55
CA LEU A 611 22.39 9.12 20.50
C LEU A 611 21.51 7.95 20.06
N ASP A 612 20.63 7.49 20.95
CA ASP A 612 19.59 6.51 20.66
C ASP A 612 18.19 7.14 20.74
N LEU A 613 17.61 7.41 19.57
CA LEU A 613 16.28 8.03 19.44
C LEU A 613 15.13 7.06 19.74
N ASN A 614 15.41 5.78 19.96
CA ASN A 614 14.43 4.77 20.38
C ASN A 614 14.35 4.64 21.91
N ASP A 615 15.08 5.49 22.65
CA ASP A 615 15.09 5.55 24.11
C ASP A 615 15.15 7.02 24.54
N MET A 616 14.05 7.53 25.10
CA MET A 616 13.94 8.95 25.46
C MET A 616 14.89 9.33 26.61
N ASN A 617 15.25 8.39 27.48
CA ASN A 617 16.21 8.65 28.56
C ASN A 617 17.62 8.79 28.02
N LYS A 618 18.06 7.88 27.14
CA LYS A 618 19.36 7.98 26.45
C LYS A 618 19.41 9.22 25.54
N THR A 619 18.30 9.56 24.88
CA THR A 619 18.20 10.80 24.10
C THR A 619 18.45 12.05 24.96
N ARG A 620 17.84 12.13 26.16
CA ARG A 620 18.10 13.24 27.10
C ARG A 620 19.54 13.23 27.61
N GLN A 621 20.10 12.05 27.89
CA GLN A 621 21.49 11.91 28.32
C GLN A 621 22.45 12.43 27.26
N ALA A 622 22.26 12.06 25.99
CA ALA A 622 23.05 12.55 24.87
C ALA A 622 23.01 14.09 24.75
N ALA A 623 21.81 14.68 24.89
CA ALA A 623 21.67 16.14 24.87
C ALA A 623 22.42 16.79 26.05
N LYS A 624 22.30 16.23 27.26
CA LYS A 624 23.04 16.71 28.44
C LYS A 624 24.56 16.57 28.28
N GLU A 625 25.03 15.49 27.69
CA GLU A 625 26.45 15.27 27.39
C GLU A 625 26.97 16.37 26.46
N PHE A 626 26.25 16.67 25.37
CA PHE A 626 26.63 17.78 24.50
C PHE A 626 26.61 19.14 25.24
N LEU A 627 25.58 19.40 26.05
CA LEU A 627 25.50 20.65 26.82
C LEU A 627 26.70 20.81 27.77
N ALA A 628 27.17 19.72 28.38
CA ALA A 628 28.33 19.68 29.26
C ALA A 628 29.65 20.03 28.54
N ARG A 629 29.72 19.87 27.21
CA ARG A 629 30.88 20.30 26.40
C ARG A 629 31.01 21.82 26.28
N ASN A 630 29.98 22.56 26.70
CA ASN A 630 29.92 24.04 26.66
C ASN A 630 30.24 24.64 25.27
N LEU A 631 29.89 23.92 24.20
CA LEU A 631 30.05 24.39 22.82
C LEU A 631 28.81 25.17 22.37
N PRO A 632 28.96 26.22 21.53
CA PRO A 632 27.82 26.82 20.84
C PRO A 632 27.14 25.79 19.94
N LEU A 633 25.84 25.94 19.65
CA LEU A 633 25.12 25.08 18.71
C LEU A 633 24.51 25.92 17.60
N HIS A 634 25.19 25.99 16.47
CA HIS A 634 24.76 26.82 15.35
C HIS A 634 23.70 26.13 14.51
N THR A 635 23.84 24.82 14.26
CA THR A 635 22.88 24.07 13.44
C THR A 635 22.60 22.69 14.04
N LEU A 636 21.32 22.34 14.14
CA LEU A 636 20.86 20.99 14.48
C LEU A 636 20.13 20.37 13.27
N ILE A 637 20.64 19.26 12.75
CA ILE A 637 20.03 18.52 11.65
C ILE A 637 19.41 17.20 12.16
N CYS A 638 18.09 17.20 12.23
CA CYS A 638 17.26 16.04 12.58
C CYS A 638 17.03 15.18 11.33
N ASN A 639 18.03 14.35 10.99
CA ASN A 639 18.10 13.52 9.80
C ASN A 639 17.87 12.03 10.06
N ALA A 640 18.24 11.52 11.25
CA ALA A 640 18.09 10.10 11.56
C ALA A 640 16.66 9.59 11.31
N GLY A 641 16.54 8.34 10.90
CA GLY A 641 15.24 7.72 10.69
C GLY A 641 15.32 6.25 10.32
N ILE A 642 14.18 5.58 10.42
CA ILE A 642 13.99 4.17 10.06
C ILE A 642 12.69 4.03 9.27
N ASN A 643 12.66 3.11 8.31
CA ASN A 643 11.47 2.84 7.51
C ASN A 643 11.27 1.34 7.34
N LEU A 644 10.01 0.92 7.16
CA LEU A 644 9.64 -0.47 6.86
C LEU A 644 10.26 -1.47 7.85
N VAL A 645 10.22 -1.14 9.14
CA VAL A 645 10.67 -2.03 10.21
C VAL A 645 9.50 -2.84 10.79
N PRO A 646 9.75 -4.04 11.34
CA PRO A 646 8.73 -4.80 12.04
C PRO A 646 8.07 -3.94 13.12
N PHE A 647 6.81 -4.24 13.43
CA PHE A 647 6.17 -3.58 14.57
C PHE A 647 6.95 -3.87 15.85
N GLY A 648 7.31 -2.80 16.54
CA GLY A 648 8.06 -2.83 17.78
C GLY A 648 7.70 -1.62 18.62
N LEU A 649 8.03 -1.69 19.91
CA LEU A 649 7.92 -0.58 20.84
C LEU A 649 9.33 -0.10 21.22
N SER A 650 9.46 1.20 21.43
CA SER A 650 10.61 1.85 22.02
C SER A 650 10.77 1.44 23.49
N ALA A 651 11.89 1.81 24.12
CA ALA A 651 12.09 1.58 25.55
C ALA A 651 10.96 2.21 26.39
N ASP A 652 10.39 3.31 25.89
CA ASP A 652 9.30 4.07 26.52
C ASP A 652 7.89 3.58 26.14
N GLY A 653 7.77 2.44 25.44
CA GLY A 653 6.48 1.85 25.09
C GLY A 653 5.77 2.49 23.88
N ILE A 654 6.50 3.26 23.07
CA ILE A 654 5.95 4.01 21.92
C ILE A 654 6.36 3.31 20.63
N GLU A 655 5.51 3.29 19.60
CA GLU A 655 5.84 2.58 18.36
C GLU A 655 7.19 3.06 17.78
N THR A 656 8.05 2.10 17.41
CA THR A 656 9.47 2.36 17.08
C THR A 656 9.67 3.38 15.95
N GLN A 657 8.90 3.33 14.85
CA GLN A 657 9.02 4.31 13.76
C GLN A 657 8.60 5.71 14.21
N PHE A 658 7.54 5.82 15.00
CA PHE A 658 7.10 7.09 15.57
C PHE A 658 8.10 7.65 16.60
N ALA A 659 8.64 6.79 17.46
CA ALA A 659 9.68 7.14 18.42
C ALA A 659 10.93 7.68 17.71
N VAL A 660 11.50 6.91 16.78
CA VAL A 660 12.78 7.26 16.14
C VAL A 660 12.65 8.39 15.12
N ASN A 661 11.59 8.42 14.30
CA ASN A 661 11.46 9.42 13.23
C ASN A 661 10.87 10.76 13.70
N TYR A 662 10.30 10.82 14.91
CA TYR A 662 9.64 12.00 15.43
C TYR A 662 9.95 12.27 16.91
N LEU A 663 9.49 11.42 17.83
CA LEU A 663 9.46 11.77 19.25
C LEU A 663 10.86 11.92 19.87
N GLY A 664 11.82 11.10 19.46
CA GLY A 664 13.21 11.21 19.86
C GLY A 664 13.81 12.54 19.41
N HIS A 665 13.55 12.99 18.18
CA HIS A 665 13.99 14.30 17.70
C HIS A 665 13.29 15.44 18.43
N TYR A 666 12.02 15.28 18.80
CA TYR A 666 11.32 16.21 19.67
C TYR A 666 12.05 16.35 21.01
N VAL A 667 12.31 15.26 21.73
CA VAL A 667 13.01 15.28 23.03
C VAL A 667 14.41 15.88 22.91
N PHE A 668 15.17 15.46 21.89
CA PHE A 668 16.52 15.95 21.67
C PHE A 668 16.55 17.46 21.39
N THR A 669 15.67 17.93 20.50
CA THR A 669 15.57 19.35 20.13
C THR A 669 15.12 20.22 21.31
N MET A 670 14.09 19.78 22.04
CA MET A 670 13.57 20.53 23.18
C MET A 670 14.57 20.60 24.33
N THR A 671 15.41 19.57 24.52
CA THR A 671 16.47 19.58 25.53
C THR A 671 17.62 20.53 25.15
N LEU A 672 17.91 20.68 23.85
CA LEU A 672 18.95 21.59 23.33
C LEU A 672 18.45 23.01 23.05
N LEU A 673 17.17 23.28 23.28
CA LEU A 673 16.51 24.50 22.83
C LEU A 673 17.13 25.77 23.42
N GLU A 674 17.48 25.77 24.70
CA GLU A 674 18.10 26.95 25.33
C GLU A 674 19.49 27.22 24.75
N ARG A 675 20.30 26.20 24.50
CA ARG A 675 21.61 26.37 23.83
C ARG A 675 21.47 26.90 22.40
N LEU A 676 20.43 26.50 21.67
CA LEU A 676 20.09 27.04 20.35
C LEU A 676 19.72 28.53 20.46
N LYS A 677 18.94 28.93 21.48
CA LYS A 677 18.59 30.34 21.72
C LYS A 677 19.79 31.19 22.13
N GLU A 678 20.71 30.64 22.92
CA GLU A 678 21.96 31.31 23.32
C GLU A 678 22.87 31.55 22.11
N THR A 679 22.92 30.59 21.18
CA THR A 679 23.76 30.66 19.98
C THR A 679 23.02 31.42 18.87
N LYS A 680 23.11 32.75 18.82
CA LYS A 680 22.41 33.57 17.81
C LYS A 680 23.32 33.95 16.64
N PRO A 681 22.91 33.76 15.37
CA PRO A 681 21.75 32.99 14.91
C PRO A 681 22.00 31.47 14.96
N SER A 682 20.93 30.68 15.16
CA SER A 682 20.97 29.22 15.05
C SER A 682 19.84 28.66 14.18
N ARG A 683 20.00 27.41 13.73
CA ARG A 683 19.13 26.77 12.74
C ARG A 683 18.77 25.35 13.16
N VAL A 684 17.53 24.94 12.90
CA VAL A 684 17.07 23.55 13.07
C VAL A 684 16.43 23.06 11.79
N VAL A 685 16.91 21.93 11.29
CA VAL A 685 16.46 21.33 10.03
C VAL A 685 15.89 19.93 10.29
N PHE A 686 14.58 19.78 10.11
CA PHE A 686 13.91 18.48 10.18
C PHE A 686 13.85 17.79 8.82
N THR A 687 14.09 16.48 8.82
CA THR A 687 14.07 15.64 7.62
C THR A 687 12.80 14.78 7.59
N SER A 688 11.84 15.21 6.78
CA SER A 688 10.58 14.51 6.50
C SER A 688 10.65 13.72 5.18
N SER A 689 9.50 13.28 4.67
CA SER A 689 9.36 12.57 3.40
C SER A 689 8.06 12.94 2.70
N VAL A 690 8.02 12.91 1.36
CA VAL A 690 6.80 13.19 0.56
C VAL A 690 5.60 12.32 0.96
N VAL A 691 5.86 11.15 1.54
CA VAL A 691 4.83 10.21 2.01
C VAL A 691 4.01 10.73 3.20
N HIS A 692 4.41 11.85 3.84
CA HIS A 692 3.52 12.53 4.79
C HIS A 692 2.21 13.03 4.14
N GLU A 693 2.15 13.09 2.80
CA GLU A 693 1.00 13.56 2.05
C GLU A 693 -0.07 12.50 1.78
N VAL A 694 0.26 11.22 1.93
CA VAL A 694 -0.69 10.12 1.72
C VAL A 694 -1.52 9.79 2.96
N VAL A 695 -1.33 10.54 4.07
CA VAL A 695 -2.09 10.38 5.31
C VAL A 695 -3.51 10.94 5.13
N SER A 696 -4.53 10.11 5.26
CA SER A 696 -5.92 10.50 5.02
C SER A 696 -6.56 11.30 6.17
N SER A 697 -7.74 11.88 5.92
CA SER A 697 -8.47 12.73 6.89
C SER A 697 -9.06 12.01 8.10
N GLY A 698 -8.80 10.72 8.29
CA GLY A 698 -9.04 9.98 9.55
C GLY A 698 -7.74 9.47 10.19
N GLU A 699 -6.61 9.59 9.49
CA GLU A 699 -5.35 8.93 9.83
C GLU A 699 -4.26 9.88 10.40
N HIS A 700 -4.67 11.05 10.89
CA HIS A 700 -3.78 12.15 11.25
C HIS A 700 -3.63 12.35 12.76
N SER A 701 -4.45 11.67 13.57
CA SER A 701 -4.35 11.72 15.03
C SER A 701 -3.45 10.61 15.55
N VAL A 702 -2.60 10.94 16.50
CA VAL A 702 -1.74 9.96 17.19
C VAL A 702 -2.58 8.97 18.04
N GLU A 703 -3.89 9.21 18.16
CA GLU A 703 -4.87 8.22 18.65
C GLU A 703 -4.84 6.93 17.80
N LEU A 704 -4.37 7.00 16.54
CA LEU A 704 -4.12 5.84 15.69
C LEU A 704 -2.99 4.96 16.17
N LEU A 705 -2.08 5.43 17.03
CA LEU A 705 -1.11 4.53 17.67
C LEU A 705 -1.82 3.34 18.36
N ASN A 706 -3.12 3.49 18.67
CA ASN A 706 -4.02 2.51 19.27
C ASN A 706 -4.97 1.81 18.28
N ASP A 707 -4.87 2.07 16.98
CA ASP A 707 -5.75 1.52 15.94
C ASP A 707 -5.06 0.34 15.23
N GLU A 708 -5.82 -0.66 14.77
CA GLU A 708 -5.28 -1.81 14.03
C GLU A 708 -4.65 -1.40 12.70
N THR A 709 -5.10 -0.30 12.11
CA THR A 709 -4.52 0.29 10.90
C THR A 709 -3.06 0.70 11.09
N PHE A 710 -2.62 0.99 12.33
CA PHE A 710 -1.24 1.34 12.67
C PHE A 710 -0.29 0.13 12.73
N LEU A 711 -0.75 -1.07 12.40
CA LEU A 711 0.12 -2.22 12.11
C LEU A 711 0.82 -2.08 10.76
N ASP A 712 0.24 -1.31 9.83
CA ASP A 712 0.82 -1.08 8.51
C ASP A 712 2.16 -0.33 8.64
N PRO A 713 3.29 -0.96 8.27
CA PRO A 713 4.61 -0.34 8.37
C PRO A 713 4.74 0.97 7.58
N GLU A 714 4.01 1.14 6.47
CA GLU A 714 4.05 2.36 5.67
C GLU A 714 3.25 3.48 6.36
N LEU A 715 2.06 3.17 6.87
CA LEU A 715 1.24 4.17 7.57
C LEU A 715 1.98 4.75 8.79
N ARG A 716 2.64 3.89 9.57
CA ARG A 716 3.45 4.31 10.73
C ARG A 716 4.52 5.32 10.37
N TYR A 717 5.25 5.04 9.30
CA TYR A 717 6.29 5.94 8.79
C TYR A 717 5.69 7.27 8.30
N ASN A 718 4.58 7.21 7.56
CA ASN A 718 3.90 8.39 7.01
C ASN A 718 3.40 9.33 8.11
N VAL A 719 2.78 8.78 9.16
CA VAL A 719 2.31 9.53 10.33
C VAL A 719 3.47 10.16 11.09
N ALA A 720 4.56 9.41 11.33
CA ALA A 720 5.75 9.97 11.98
C ALA A 720 6.39 11.12 11.18
N LYS A 721 6.44 10.99 9.84
CA LYS A 721 6.95 12.05 8.97
C LYS A 721 6.02 13.26 8.90
N LEU A 722 4.70 13.07 9.00
CA LEU A 722 3.74 14.16 9.14
C LEU A 722 3.89 14.88 10.47
N ALA A 723 4.10 14.15 11.57
CA ALA A 723 4.34 14.71 12.90
C ALA A 723 5.61 15.58 12.94
N ALA A 724 6.68 15.16 12.26
CA ALA A 724 7.90 15.97 12.12
C ALA A 724 7.65 17.32 11.41
N VAL A 725 6.82 17.35 10.36
CA VAL A 725 6.45 18.60 9.67
C VAL A 725 5.62 19.50 10.58
N GLN A 726 4.62 18.94 11.27
CA GLN A 726 3.78 19.67 12.23
C GLN A 726 4.64 20.31 13.33
N PHE A 727 5.53 19.53 13.93
CA PHE A 727 6.40 20.02 14.99
C PHE A 727 7.36 21.12 14.53
N ALA A 728 8.01 20.97 13.38
CA ALA A 728 8.89 22.00 12.85
C ALA A 728 8.16 23.34 12.66
N LYS A 729 6.92 23.30 12.15
CA LYS A 729 6.09 24.50 11.96
C LYS A 729 5.61 25.10 13.28
N ALA A 730 5.21 24.25 14.23
CA ALA A 730 4.78 24.67 15.55
C ALA A 730 5.94 25.32 16.34
N LEU A 731 7.12 24.71 16.29
CA LEU A 731 8.33 25.23 16.94
C LEU A 731 8.77 26.56 16.29
N ALA A 732 8.75 26.66 14.96
CA ALA A 732 9.05 27.90 14.25
C ALA A 732 8.13 29.05 14.68
N ARG A 733 6.82 28.77 14.87
CA ARG A 733 5.85 29.74 15.38
C ARG A 733 6.18 30.16 16.82
N ARG A 734 6.48 29.20 17.70
CA ARG A 734 6.83 29.49 19.10
C ARG A 734 8.14 30.28 19.25
N LEU A 735 9.04 30.18 18.28
CA LEU A 735 10.34 30.85 18.26
C LEU A 735 10.37 32.09 17.35
N GLU A 736 9.22 32.64 16.94
CA GLU A 736 9.16 33.79 16.03
C GLU A 736 9.96 35.01 16.53
N LYS A 737 10.02 35.22 17.85
CA LYS A 737 10.77 36.32 18.48
C LYS A 737 12.25 36.00 18.71
N GLU A 738 12.67 34.75 18.51
CA GLU A 738 14.05 34.32 18.70
C GLU A 738 14.79 34.25 17.36
N SER A 739 16.12 34.37 17.42
CA SER A 739 17.03 34.19 16.28
C SER A 739 17.32 32.72 15.98
N VAL A 740 16.28 31.87 16.10
CA VAL A 740 16.33 30.42 15.85
C VAL A 740 15.44 30.09 14.66
N PHE A 741 16.04 29.66 13.55
CA PHE A 741 15.33 29.41 12.29
C PHE A 741 15.04 27.92 12.13
N VAL A 742 13.77 27.54 12.25
CA VAL A 742 13.33 26.14 12.18
C VAL A 742 12.63 25.88 10.85
N ASN A 743 13.10 24.93 10.07
CA ASN A 743 12.49 24.52 8.80
C ASN A 743 12.50 23.00 8.64
N VAL A 744 11.72 22.49 7.68
CA VAL A 744 11.58 21.06 7.40
C VAL A 744 11.68 20.78 5.92
N CYS A 745 12.25 19.64 5.53
CA CYS A 745 12.39 19.28 4.13
C CYS A 745 12.21 17.80 3.85
N HIS A 746 11.93 17.46 2.59
CA HIS A 746 12.04 16.11 2.04
C HIS A 746 13.26 16.04 1.09
N PRO A 747 14.19 15.09 1.30
CA PRO A 747 15.43 15.01 0.52
C PRO A 747 15.27 14.34 -0.85
N GLY A 748 14.07 13.87 -1.22
CA GLY A 748 13.81 13.20 -2.49
C GLY A 748 13.90 11.68 -2.38
N LEU A 749 13.84 11.01 -3.54
CA LEU A 749 14.12 9.58 -3.63
C LEU A 749 15.63 9.34 -3.59
N VAL A 750 16.21 9.18 -2.40
CA VAL A 750 17.66 9.07 -2.22
C VAL A 750 18.09 7.62 -2.00
N GLN A 751 19.18 7.21 -2.64
CA GLN A 751 19.83 5.92 -2.39
C GLN A 751 20.43 5.90 -0.98
N THR A 752 19.68 5.38 -0.01
CA THR A 752 20.10 5.29 1.40
C THR A 752 19.79 3.92 1.98
N ASP A 753 20.49 3.57 3.06
CA ASP A 753 20.25 2.34 3.83
C ASP A 753 19.01 2.43 4.75
N LEU A 754 18.14 3.42 4.55
CA LEU A 754 16.94 3.63 5.34
C LEU A 754 16.02 2.40 5.35
N ASN A 755 16.00 1.66 4.22
CA ASN A 755 15.23 0.44 4.05
C ASN A 755 16.05 -0.84 4.33
N ARG A 756 17.20 -0.79 5.04
CA ARG A 756 18.03 -1.98 5.27
C ARG A 756 17.30 -3.14 5.96
N ARG A 757 16.30 -2.81 6.80
CA ARG A 757 15.47 -3.77 7.54
C ARG A 757 14.17 -4.15 6.83
N SER A 758 13.92 -3.62 5.64
CA SER A 758 12.72 -3.96 4.86
C SER A 758 12.64 -5.45 4.52
N ALA A 759 13.76 -6.18 4.51
CA ALA A 759 13.80 -7.64 4.33
C ALA A 759 13.05 -8.39 5.43
N GLU A 760 12.94 -7.80 6.63
CA GLU A 760 12.27 -8.39 7.79
C GLU A 760 10.74 -8.27 7.71
N VAL A 761 10.23 -7.40 6.82
CA VAL A 761 8.81 -7.05 6.71
C VAL A 761 8.25 -7.36 5.32
N LEU A 762 9.05 -7.17 4.28
CA LEU A 762 8.67 -7.37 2.89
C LEU A 762 9.27 -8.67 2.37
N SER A 763 8.53 -9.38 1.50
CA SER A 763 9.07 -10.57 0.85
C SER A 763 10.41 -10.26 0.17
N GLU A 764 11.35 -11.20 0.26
CA GLU A 764 12.74 -11.04 -0.23
C GLU A 764 12.82 -10.52 -1.69
N ARG A 765 11.84 -10.89 -2.52
CA ARG A 765 11.74 -10.47 -3.92
C ARG A 765 11.20 -9.05 -4.09
N PHE A 766 10.23 -8.64 -3.28
CA PHE A 766 9.76 -7.25 -3.27
C PHE A 766 10.84 -6.33 -2.73
N ASN A 767 11.57 -6.76 -1.69
CA ASN A 767 12.71 -6.02 -1.18
C ASN A 767 13.82 -5.85 -2.24
N LYS A 768 14.21 -6.93 -2.95
CA LYS A 768 15.17 -6.85 -4.07
C LYS A 768 14.72 -5.91 -5.19
N ASN A 769 13.42 -5.91 -5.52
CA ASN A 769 12.85 -4.99 -6.51
C ASN A 769 12.85 -3.53 -6.01
N LEU A 770 12.50 -3.31 -4.75
CA LEU A 770 12.51 -1.99 -4.10
C LEU A 770 13.93 -1.43 -4.07
N GLN A 771 14.91 -2.22 -3.63
CA GLN A 771 16.34 -1.85 -3.65
C GLN A 771 16.84 -1.59 -5.07
N SER A 772 16.43 -2.38 -6.05
CA SER A 772 16.76 -2.14 -7.47
C SER A 772 16.15 -0.83 -7.97
N TYR A 773 14.89 -0.54 -7.62
CA TYR A 773 14.24 0.71 -7.97
C TYR A 773 14.97 1.93 -7.40
N PHE A 774 15.37 1.89 -6.12
CA PHE A 774 16.20 2.95 -5.52
C PHE A 774 17.56 3.07 -6.22
N LYS A 775 18.20 1.94 -6.57
CA LYS A 775 19.49 1.93 -7.29
C LYS A 775 19.41 2.57 -8.69
N TYR A 776 18.31 2.39 -9.42
CA TYR A 776 18.17 2.89 -10.79
C TYR A 776 17.45 4.24 -10.91
N CYS A 777 16.60 4.59 -9.95
CA CYS A 777 15.77 5.80 -10.00
C CYS A 777 16.08 6.81 -8.89
N GLY A 778 16.79 6.41 -7.83
CA GLY A 778 17.14 7.29 -6.72
C GLY A 778 18.37 8.16 -7.03
N VAL A 779 18.39 9.37 -6.49
CA VAL A 779 19.55 10.26 -6.50
C VAL A 779 20.58 9.83 -5.46
N THR A 780 21.84 10.21 -5.64
CA THR A 780 22.90 9.90 -4.66
C THR A 780 22.70 10.72 -3.38
N PRO A 781 23.17 10.24 -2.22
CA PRO A 781 23.14 11.01 -0.97
C PRO A 781 23.72 12.42 -1.09
N ARG A 782 24.78 12.59 -1.88
CA ARG A 782 25.41 13.89 -2.16
C ARG A 782 24.43 14.88 -2.81
N VAL A 783 23.59 14.43 -3.74
CA VAL A 783 22.57 15.31 -4.34
C VAL A 783 21.37 15.47 -3.40
N GLY A 784 20.96 14.39 -2.74
CA GLY A 784 19.81 14.39 -1.82
C GLY A 784 19.96 15.33 -0.62
N CYS A 785 21.19 15.57 -0.15
CA CYS A 785 21.43 16.44 1.01
C CYS A 785 21.40 17.95 0.69
N LEU A 786 21.34 18.37 -0.59
CA LEU A 786 21.43 19.78 -0.99
C LEU A 786 20.36 20.67 -0.35
N THR A 787 19.17 20.13 -0.11
CA THR A 787 18.08 20.92 0.54
C THR A 787 18.35 21.12 2.03
N GLN A 788 18.88 20.10 2.69
CA GLN A 788 19.30 20.21 4.08
C GLN A 788 20.47 21.18 4.22
N LEU A 789 21.45 21.12 3.30
CA LEU A 789 22.56 22.08 3.24
C LEU A 789 22.05 23.52 3.04
N TYR A 790 21.18 23.76 2.06
CA TYR A 790 20.57 25.08 1.86
C TYR A 790 19.96 25.64 3.14
N LEU A 791 19.12 24.85 3.82
CA LEU A 791 18.49 25.24 5.07
C LEU A 791 19.50 25.44 6.22
N ALA A 792 20.55 24.62 6.24
CA ALA A 792 21.58 24.65 7.28
C ALA A 792 22.59 25.80 7.11
N THR A 793 22.88 26.24 5.88
CA THR A 793 24.03 27.11 5.59
C THR A 793 23.74 28.37 4.79
N SER A 794 22.64 28.44 4.02
CA SER A 794 22.39 29.59 3.14
C SER A 794 22.13 30.87 3.96
N PRO A 795 22.81 32.01 3.69
CA PRO A 795 22.54 33.29 4.35
C PRO A 795 21.10 33.78 4.15
N GLU A 796 20.49 33.43 3.01
CA GLU A 796 19.12 33.77 2.65
C GLU A 796 18.09 33.38 3.73
N ILE A 797 18.36 32.30 4.47
CA ILE A 797 17.47 31.82 5.54
C ILE A 797 17.27 32.89 6.62
N GLU A 798 18.34 33.60 6.96
CA GLU A 798 18.35 34.64 7.98
C GLU A 798 17.88 35.97 7.38
N GLU A 799 18.44 36.35 6.23
CA GLU A 799 18.15 37.62 5.53
C GLU A 799 16.67 37.77 5.17
N GLN A 800 16.04 36.69 4.72
CA GLN A 800 14.63 36.67 4.31
C GLN A 800 13.69 36.16 5.41
N ASN A 801 14.24 35.91 6.62
CA ASN A 801 13.49 35.40 7.76
C ASN A 801 12.70 34.10 7.47
N ILE A 802 13.33 33.14 6.78
CA ILE A 802 12.70 31.89 6.34
C ILE A 802 12.57 30.95 7.55
N ARG A 803 11.35 30.78 8.06
CA ARG A 803 11.02 29.87 9.16
C ARG A 803 9.66 29.21 8.97
N GLY A 804 9.51 28.00 9.50
CA GLY A 804 8.27 27.22 9.43
C GLY A 804 7.88 26.79 8.01
N ARG A 805 8.83 26.80 7.08
CA ARG A 805 8.60 26.44 5.67
C ARG A 805 8.96 24.99 5.39
N TYR A 806 8.34 24.43 4.35
CA TYR A 806 8.57 23.07 3.90
C TYR A 806 9.22 23.07 2.51
N PHE A 807 10.32 22.34 2.39
CA PHE A 807 11.10 22.28 1.15
C PHE A 807 11.12 20.86 0.58
N ILE A 808 11.02 20.76 -0.74
CA ILE A 808 11.27 19.52 -1.50
C ILE A 808 12.66 19.61 -2.15
N PRO A 809 13.14 18.53 -2.82
CA PRO A 809 14.50 18.48 -3.32
C PRO A 809 14.92 19.73 -4.07
N VAL A 810 16.18 20.07 -3.81
CA VAL A 810 16.89 21.19 -4.38
C VAL A 810 16.30 22.55 -3.98
N ALA A 811 16.05 22.73 -2.68
CA ALA A 811 15.68 24.02 -2.06
C ALA A 811 14.41 24.68 -2.64
N ASN A 812 13.46 23.85 -3.09
CA ASN A 812 12.19 24.31 -3.63
C ASN A 812 11.12 24.34 -2.51
N GLU A 813 10.63 25.53 -2.16
CA GLU A 813 9.56 25.69 -1.18
C GLU A 813 8.21 25.28 -1.77
N ILE A 814 7.44 24.49 -1.01
CA ILE A 814 6.05 24.15 -1.32
C ILE A 814 5.22 24.01 -0.04
N ASP A 815 3.89 24.04 -0.18
CA ASP A 815 3.00 23.70 0.92
C ASP A 815 3.03 22.19 1.23
N PRO A 816 3.20 21.79 2.50
CA PRO A 816 3.09 20.40 2.93
C PRO A 816 1.63 19.95 3.00
N HIS A 817 1.38 18.76 3.56
CA HIS A 817 0.03 18.26 3.81
C HIS A 817 -0.84 19.31 4.56
N PRO A 818 -2.13 19.51 4.21
CA PRO A 818 -2.98 20.54 4.83
C PRO A 818 -3.05 20.48 6.36
N PHE A 819 -3.09 19.27 6.96
CA PHE A 819 -3.05 19.13 8.42
C PHE A 819 -1.75 19.63 9.04
N ALA A 820 -0.64 19.55 8.31
CA ALA A 820 0.62 20.10 8.80
C ALA A 820 0.57 21.64 8.91
N CYS A 821 -0.32 22.31 8.18
CA CYS A 821 -0.51 23.76 8.24
C CYS A 821 -1.57 24.20 9.26
N ASN A 822 -2.36 23.27 9.82
CA ASN A 822 -3.39 23.59 10.80
C ASN A 822 -2.79 23.74 12.20
N THR A 823 -3.02 24.89 12.82
CA THR A 823 -2.43 25.27 14.11
C THR A 823 -2.95 24.46 15.27
N ASP A 824 -4.23 24.06 15.25
CA ASP A 824 -4.85 23.28 16.33
C ASP A 824 -4.26 21.86 16.37
N PHE A 825 -4.06 21.25 15.20
CA PHE A 825 -3.41 19.93 15.12
C PHE A 825 -1.95 19.98 15.57
N GLN A 826 -1.23 21.05 15.21
CA GLN A 826 0.13 21.29 15.69
C GLN A 826 0.20 21.40 17.22
N ASP A 827 -0.71 22.16 17.83
CA ASP A 827 -0.71 22.35 19.29
C ASP A 827 -1.14 21.07 20.03
N ARG A 828 -2.13 20.33 19.51
CA ARG A 828 -2.50 19.00 20.04
C ARG A 828 -1.36 18.00 19.97
N LEU A 829 -0.62 17.97 18.85
CA LEU A 829 0.56 17.12 18.72
C LEU A 829 1.62 17.47 19.77
N LEU A 830 1.83 18.76 20.05
CA LEU A 830 2.78 19.21 21.06
C LEU A 830 2.36 18.82 22.48
N GLU A 831 1.11 19.06 22.86
CA GLU A 831 0.55 18.64 24.15
C GLU A 831 0.67 17.12 24.34
N LEU A 832 0.39 16.37 23.29
CA LEU A 832 0.54 14.93 23.31
C LEU A 832 2.00 14.50 23.42
N SER A 833 2.91 15.09 22.66
CA SER A 833 4.34 14.80 22.78
C SER A 833 4.85 15.08 24.19
N GLU A 834 4.42 16.17 24.82
CA GLU A 834 4.70 16.45 26.23
C GLU A 834 4.12 15.36 27.15
N THR A 835 2.90 14.91 26.87
CA THR A 835 2.23 13.85 27.64
C THR A 835 2.96 12.52 27.52
N LEU A 836 3.32 12.09 26.31
CA LEU A 836 4.05 10.85 26.04
C LEU A 836 5.45 10.85 26.66
N VAL A 837 6.07 12.03 26.74
CA VAL A 837 7.42 12.22 27.31
C VAL A 837 7.39 12.34 28.84
N ARG A 838 6.26 12.77 29.44
CA ARG A 838 6.06 12.93 30.90
C ARG A 838 5.41 11.73 31.58
N LYS A 839 4.43 11.09 30.93
CA LYS A 839 3.74 9.88 31.41
C LYS A 839 4.20 8.71 30.54
N GLN A 840 4.85 7.71 31.13
CA GLN A 840 4.96 6.41 30.46
C GLN A 840 3.54 5.96 30.09
N PRO A 841 3.19 5.81 28.80
CA PRO A 841 1.80 5.59 28.42
C PRO A 841 1.39 4.17 28.82
N SER A 842 0.68 4.04 29.94
CA SER A 842 0.04 2.79 30.36
C SER A 842 -1.24 2.47 29.58
N THR A 843 -1.66 3.33 28.64
CA THR A 843 -3.01 3.29 28.02
C THR A 843 -3.04 2.92 26.53
N MET A 844 -1.94 2.50 25.91
CA MET A 844 -1.95 2.12 24.48
C MET A 844 -2.03 0.60 24.25
N ILE A 845 -3.19 -0.04 24.42
CA ILE A 845 -3.30 -1.51 24.23
C ILE A 845 -4.73 -2.01 23.89
N SER A 846 -5.48 -1.43 22.97
CA SER A 846 -6.74 -2.09 22.54
C SER A 846 -6.57 -2.89 21.25
N SER A 847 -5.95 -2.32 20.20
CA SER A 847 -5.73 -3.00 18.91
C SER A 847 -4.64 -4.10 18.94
N TYR A 848 -3.61 -3.94 19.78
CA TYR A 848 -2.58 -4.98 19.98
C TYR A 848 -3.15 -6.30 20.51
N ARG A 849 -4.25 -6.23 21.30
CA ARG A 849 -4.95 -7.41 21.85
C ARG A 849 -5.52 -8.34 20.75
N GLN A 850 -5.89 -7.79 19.58
CA GLN A 850 -6.38 -8.58 18.45
C GLN A 850 -5.24 -9.11 17.55
N ALA A 851 -4.15 -8.36 17.36
CA ALA A 851 -3.02 -8.81 16.55
C ALA A 851 -2.27 -10.01 17.16
N GLN A 852 -2.15 -10.07 18.49
CA GLN A 852 -1.55 -11.22 19.19
C GLN A 852 -2.40 -12.49 19.11
N PHE A 853 -3.73 -12.33 19.08
CA PHE A 853 -4.65 -13.45 18.84
C PHE A 853 -4.34 -14.12 17.49
N TRP A 854 -4.21 -13.35 16.41
CA TRP A 854 -3.95 -13.90 15.07
C TRP A 854 -2.53 -14.48 14.91
N LYS A 855 -1.49 -13.88 15.52
CA LYS A 855 -0.11 -14.41 15.46
C LYS A 855 0.02 -15.84 15.99
N SER A 856 -0.81 -16.20 16.98
CA SER A 856 -0.87 -17.56 17.54
C SER A 856 -1.28 -18.63 16.50
N PHE A 857 -1.91 -18.23 15.39
CA PHE A 857 -2.47 -19.15 14.37
C PHE A 857 -1.67 -19.20 13.06
N VAL A 858 -0.82 -18.21 12.76
CA VAL A 858 -0.17 -18.06 11.44
C VAL A 858 1.36 -18.11 11.46
N THR A 859 1.97 -18.24 12.65
CA THR A 859 3.44 -18.23 12.77
C THR A 859 4.02 -19.65 12.62
N PRO A 860 5.00 -19.88 11.73
CA PRO A 860 5.62 -21.20 11.58
C PRO A 860 6.29 -21.68 12.87
N ALA A 861 6.24 -22.98 13.15
CA ALA A 861 6.82 -23.56 14.36
C ALA A 861 8.35 -23.37 14.43
N ARG A 862 8.88 -22.95 15.58
CA ARG A 862 10.34 -22.85 15.84
C ARG A 862 10.94 -24.06 16.55
N TYR A 863 10.09 -24.93 17.09
CA TYR A 863 10.50 -26.07 17.89
C TYR A 863 9.68 -27.30 17.56
N SER A 864 10.31 -28.47 17.55
CA SER A 864 9.69 -29.76 17.22
C SER A 864 10.19 -30.89 18.14
N HIS A 865 9.49 -32.03 18.11
CA HIS A 865 9.75 -33.16 19.01
C HIS A 865 11.17 -33.74 18.89
N ASP A 866 11.78 -33.68 17.71
CA ASP A 866 13.15 -34.15 17.44
C ASP A 866 14.24 -33.28 18.07
N GLN A 867 13.90 -32.04 18.45
CA GLN A 867 14.83 -31.09 19.07
C GLN A 867 14.81 -31.14 20.61
N ILE A 868 14.02 -32.04 21.20
CA ILE A 868 13.94 -32.22 22.65
C ILE A 868 15.17 -33.02 23.11
N PRO A 869 16.06 -32.43 23.94
CA PRO A 869 17.25 -33.13 24.42
C PRO A 869 16.89 -34.21 25.43
N ASP A 870 17.82 -35.16 25.63
CA ASP A 870 17.72 -36.18 26.68
C ASP A 870 17.60 -35.52 28.07
N GLN A 871 16.61 -35.97 28.85
CA GLN A 871 16.27 -35.52 30.19
C GLN A 871 16.56 -36.59 31.25
N THR A 872 17.33 -37.64 30.91
CA THR A 872 17.77 -38.66 31.86
C THR A 872 18.43 -38.02 33.07
N GLY A 873 17.99 -38.42 34.28
CA GLY A 873 18.46 -37.86 35.55
C GLY A 873 17.76 -36.57 36.00
N LYS A 874 16.91 -35.97 35.17
CA LYS A 874 16.08 -34.82 35.56
C LYS A 874 14.78 -35.27 36.22
N VAL A 875 14.31 -34.47 37.15
CA VAL A 875 13.07 -34.69 37.91
C VAL A 875 12.13 -33.53 37.65
N ALA A 876 10.89 -33.83 37.27
CA ALA A 876 9.89 -32.86 36.86
C ALA A 876 8.58 -33.03 37.63
N ILE A 877 7.90 -31.92 37.93
CA ILE A 877 6.51 -31.93 38.39
C ILE A 877 5.66 -31.17 37.36
N VAL A 878 4.57 -31.78 36.90
CA VAL A 878 3.60 -31.14 36.01
C VAL A 878 2.23 -31.11 36.69
N THR A 879 1.69 -29.92 36.93
CA THR A 879 0.36 -29.77 37.55
C THR A 879 -0.76 -29.93 36.52
N GLY A 880 -1.87 -30.57 36.90
CA GLY A 880 -2.99 -30.84 36.00
C GLY A 880 -2.66 -31.87 34.90
N ALA A 881 -1.76 -32.81 35.19
CA ALA A 881 -1.18 -33.72 34.20
C ALA A 881 -2.02 -34.97 33.87
N ASN A 882 -3.24 -35.10 34.39
CA ASN A 882 -4.08 -36.28 34.15
C ASN A 882 -4.81 -36.26 32.80
N THR A 883 -4.91 -35.10 32.13
CA THR A 883 -5.60 -34.94 30.84
C THR A 883 -5.02 -33.79 30.01
N GLY A 884 -5.37 -33.71 28.72
CA GLY A 884 -5.12 -32.53 27.87
C GLY A 884 -3.63 -32.15 27.74
N LEU A 885 -3.36 -30.84 27.78
CA LEU A 885 -2.01 -30.28 27.62
C LEU A 885 -1.03 -30.77 28.69
N GLY A 886 -1.45 -30.81 29.96
CA GLY A 886 -0.60 -31.27 31.06
C GLY A 886 -0.17 -32.73 30.90
N TYR A 887 -1.10 -33.59 30.47
CA TYR A 887 -0.79 -34.99 30.17
C TYR A 887 0.21 -35.11 29.02
N ALA A 888 0.02 -34.35 27.93
CA ALA A 888 0.94 -34.36 26.80
C ALA A 888 2.34 -33.88 27.22
N THR A 889 2.45 -32.79 28.01
CA THR A 889 3.73 -32.30 28.54
C THR A 889 4.41 -33.34 29.43
N ALA A 890 3.68 -33.94 30.38
CA ALA A 890 4.23 -34.96 31.29
C ALA A 890 4.71 -36.21 30.53
N LYS A 891 3.91 -36.68 29.56
CA LYS A 891 4.28 -37.80 28.69
C LYS A 891 5.53 -37.49 27.88
N THR A 892 5.60 -36.32 27.24
CA THR A 892 6.73 -35.91 26.41
C THR A 892 8.03 -35.81 27.23
N LEU A 893 7.99 -35.26 28.44
CA LEU A 893 9.16 -35.22 29.34
C LEU A 893 9.64 -36.63 29.73
N ALA A 894 8.72 -37.53 30.09
CA ALA A 894 9.06 -38.91 30.43
C ALA A 894 9.55 -39.73 29.22
N ALA A 895 9.01 -39.46 28.03
CA ALA A 895 9.48 -40.05 26.76
C ALA A 895 10.93 -39.64 26.39
N HIS A 896 11.45 -38.60 27.05
CA HIS A 896 12.83 -38.14 26.91
C HIS A 896 13.65 -38.44 28.18
N GLY A 897 13.21 -39.33 29.07
CA GLY A 897 14.01 -39.85 30.18
C GLY A 897 13.84 -39.15 31.53
N ALA A 898 13.02 -38.10 31.62
CA ALA A 898 12.76 -37.43 32.91
C ALA A 898 11.95 -38.33 33.87
N HIS A 899 12.21 -38.19 35.17
CA HIS A 899 11.33 -38.69 36.22
C HIS A 899 10.21 -37.67 36.47
N VAL A 900 8.96 -37.99 36.09
CA VAL A 900 7.85 -37.03 36.08
C VAL A 900 6.78 -37.37 37.11
N PHE A 901 6.49 -36.40 37.98
CA PHE A 901 5.34 -36.42 38.89
C PHE A 901 4.12 -35.79 38.22
N LEU A 902 3.05 -36.57 38.05
CA LEU A 902 1.76 -36.08 37.61
C LEU A 902 0.98 -35.56 38.81
N ALA A 903 1.02 -34.24 39.00
CA ALA A 903 0.36 -33.60 40.13
C ALA A 903 -1.11 -33.29 39.79
N CYS A 904 -2.05 -33.98 40.44
CA CYS A 904 -3.49 -33.77 40.21
C CYS A 904 -4.34 -34.20 41.42
N ARG A 905 -5.60 -33.75 41.46
CA ARG A 905 -6.50 -33.94 42.61
C ARG A 905 -6.98 -35.36 42.83
N ASN A 906 -7.27 -36.09 41.75
CA ASN A 906 -7.94 -37.38 41.83
C ASN A 906 -6.94 -38.51 41.56
N LYS A 907 -6.66 -39.30 42.61
CA LYS A 907 -5.72 -40.43 42.56
C LYS A 907 -6.06 -41.44 41.46
N GLU A 908 -7.31 -41.84 41.33
CA GLU A 908 -7.74 -42.82 40.33
C GLU A 908 -7.48 -42.32 38.90
N LYS A 909 -7.85 -41.07 38.59
CA LYS A 909 -7.59 -40.47 37.27
C LYS A 909 -6.09 -40.28 37.02
N GLY A 910 -5.33 -39.91 38.04
CA GLY A 910 -3.87 -39.79 37.99
C GLY A 910 -3.20 -41.12 37.66
N THR A 911 -3.55 -42.19 38.38
CA THR A 911 -3.01 -43.54 38.15
C THR A 911 -3.38 -44.06 36.75
N LYS A 912 -4.63 -43.86 36.29
CA LYS A 912 -5.03 -44.23 34.92
C LYS A 912 -4.23 -43.46 33.86
N ALA A 913 -3.96 -42.18 34.07
CA ALA A 913 -3.13 -41.39 33.17
C ALA A 913 -1.68 -41.89 33.14
N ILE A 914 -1.12 -42.28 34.29
CA ILE A 914 0.23 -42.86 34.36
C ILE A 914 0.32 -44.14 33.53
N GLU A 915 -0.59 -45.09 33.73
CA GLU A 915 -0.57 -46.36 33.00
C GLU A 915 -0.76 -46.15 31.49
N LYS A 916 -1.63 -45.22 31.11
CA LYS A 916 -1.80 -44.81 29.71
C LYS A 916 -0.52 -44.21 29.12
N ALA A 917 0.14 -43.29 29.84
CA ALA A 917 1.38 -42.66 29.39
C ALA A 917 2.51 -43.70 29.25
N LYS A 918 2.65 -44.63 30.18
CA LYS A 918 3.64 -45.72 30.09
C LYS A 918 3.42 -46.59 28.85
N ALA A 919 2.18 -46.96 28.56
CA ALA A 919 1.84 -47.74 27.37
C ALA A 919 2.18 -46.97 26.07
N GLU A 920 1.76 -45.71 25.96
CA GLU A 920 2.03 -44.87 24.79
C GLU A 920 3.53 -44.60 24.60
N ILE A 921 4.28 -44.38 25.68
CA ILE A 921 5.74 -44.17 25.62
C ILE A 921 6.45 -45.44 25.14
N LYS A 922 6.08 -46.61 25.67
CA LYS A 922 6.67 -47.88 25.27
C LYS A 922 6.44 -48.18 23.78
N GLU A 923 5.28 -47.81 23.25
CA GLU A 923 4.94 -47.95 21.83
C GLU A 923 5.71 -46.95 20.95
N GLN A 924 5.73 -45.67 21.33
CA GLN A 924 6.23 -44.59 20.47
C GLN A 924 7.74 -44.32 20.63
N TYR A 925 8.33 -44.67 21.76
CA TYR A 925 9.72 -44.39 22.14
C TYR A 925 10.41 -45.63 22.72
N PRO A 926 10.72 -46.65 21.88
CA PRO A 926 11.27 -47.93 22.33
C PRO A 926 12.62 -47.82 23.06
N ARG A 927 13.32 -46.68 22.92
CA ARG A 927 14.55 -46.36 23.66
C ARG A 927 14.33 -46.17 25.17
N ILE A 928 13.10 -45.88 25.61
CA ILE A 928 12.74 -45.75 27.02
C ILE A 928 12.02 -47.04 27.44
N SER A 929 12.77 -48.00 27.99
CA SER A 929 12.24 -49.29 28.42
C SER A 929 11.31 -49.18 29.64
N GLU A 930 11.61 -48.24 30.55
CA GLU A 930 10.87 -48.05 31.79
C GLU A 930 10.69 -46.54 32.12
N PRO A 931 9.62 -45.90 31.62
CA PRO A 931 9.34 -44.49 31.91
C PRO A 931 8.96 -44.28 33.37
N LYS A 932 9.67 -43.36 34.05
CA LYS A 932 9.48 -43.04 35.47
C LYS A 932 8.39 -41.99 35.67
N LEU A 933 7.19 -42.45 36.04
CA LEU A 933 6.00 -41.63 36.23
C LEU A 933 5.39 -41.92 37.61
N GLU A 934 5.25 -40.89 38.45
CA GLU A 934 4.68 -41.00 39.81
C GLU A 934 3.46 -40.08 39.99
N PHE A 935 2.51 -40.48 40.84
CA PHE A 935 1.36 -39.66 41.18
C PHE A 935 1.69 -38.74 42.37
N LEU A 936 1.32 -37.46 42.26
CA LEU A 936 1.36 -36.51 43.37
C LEU A 936 -0.05 -35.94 43.59
N GLU A 937 -0.61 -36.16 44.78
CA GLU A 937 -1.91 -35.57 45.12
C GLU A 937 -1.74 -34.07 45.34
N LEU A 938 -2.41 -33.26 44.50
CA LEU A 938 -2.32 -31.80 44.54
C LEU A 938 -3.70 -31.19 44.31
N ASP A 939 -4.19 -30.47 45.33
CA ASP A 939 -5.40 -29.65 45.24
C ASP A 939 -5.08 -28.16 45.40
N LEU A 940 -5.04 -27.46 44.26
CA LEU A 940 -4.74 -26.03 44.17
C LEU A 940 -5.88 -25.13 44.66
N ASN A 941 -7.05 -25.68 44.98
CA ASN A 941 -8.18 -24.93 45.54
C ASN A 941 -8.18 -24.91 47.08
N ASP A 942 -7.08 -25.34 47.69
CA ASP A 942 -6.87 -25.41 49.14
C ASP A 942 -5.37 -25.22 49.41
N MET A 943 -4.99 -24.06 49.97
CA MET A 943 -3.59 -23.72 50.19
C MET A 943 -2.89 -24.65 51.19
N GLN A 944 -3.61 -25.16 52.20
CA GLN A 944 -3.05 -26.09 53.18
C GLN A 944 -2.70 -27.43 52.51
N LYS A 945 -3.63 -27.97 51.71
CA LYS A 945 -3.39 -29.19 50.93
C LYS A 945 -2.31 -28.99 49.88
N THR A 946 -2.24 -27.83 49.26
CA THR A 946 -1.17 -27.46 48.33
C THR A 946 0.19 -27.49 49.01
N ARG A 947 0.32 -26.87 50.19
CA ARG A 947 1.56 -26.89 50.99
C ARG A 947 1.92 -28.31 51.43
N GLN A 948 0.92 -29.11 51.83
CA GLN A 948 1.14 -30.52 52.20
C GLN A 948 1.63 -31.34 51.00
N ALA A 949 1.09 -31.13 49.80
CA ALA A 949 1.53 -31.79 48.59
C ALA A 949 3.00 -31.49 48.27
N ALA A 950 3.41 -30.22 48.39
CA ALA A 950 4.82 -29.83 48.25
C ALA A 950 5.70 -30.51 49.31
N LYS A 951 5.29 -30.54 50.57
CA LYS A 951 6.01 -31.25 51.65
C LYS A 951 6.12 -32.76 51.40
N ASN A 952 5.08 -33.39 50.86
CA ASN A 952 5.10 -34.81 50.50
C ASN A 952 6.08 -35.11 49.36
N PHE A 953 6.29 -34.17 48.43
CA PHE A 953 7.35 -34.30 47.44
C PHE A 953 8.73 -34.11 48.10
N LEU A 954 8.91 -33.07 48.92
CA LEU A 954 10.17 -32.79 49.61
C LEU A 954 10.61 -33.95 50.51
N SER A 955 9.67 -34.65 51.18
CA SER A 955 9.98 -35.82 52.02
C SER A 955 10.57 -37.01 51.25
N LYS A 956 10.50 -37.00 49.91
CA LYS A 956 11.15 -38.02 49.07
C LYS A 956 12.65 -37.79 48.89
N GLY A 957 13.18 -36.61 49.26
CA GLY A 957 14.60 -36.28 49.13
C GLY A 957 15.11 -36.25 47.69
N LEU A 958 14.22 -35.99 46.72
CA LEU A 958 14.55 -35.91 45.29
C LEU A 958 14.86 -34.47 44.88
N PRO A 959 15.78 -34.24 43.92
CA PRO A 959 15.95 -32.92 43.32
C PRO A 959 14.71 -32.52 42.50
N LEU A 960 14.53 -31.24 42.23
CA LEU A 960 13.46 -30.70 41.37
C LEU A 960 14.04 -29.79 40.29
N HIS A 961 14.21 -30.34 39.09
CA HIS A 961 14.82 -29.63 37.98
C HIS A 961 13.79 -28.87 37.13
N ILE A 962 12.56 -29.37 37.03
CA ILE A 962 11.53 -28.81 36.15
C ILE A 962 10.21 -28.72 36.92
N LEU A 963 9.66 -27.51 37.03
CA LEU A 963 8.32 -27.27 37.58
C LEU A 963 7.42 -26.63 36.51
N VAL A 964 6.40 -27.35 36.06
CA VAL A 964 5.41 -26.86 35.09
C VAL A 964 4.07 -26.61 35.76
N CYS A 965 3.76 -25.34 36.01
CA CYS A 965 2.52 -24.85 36.59
C CYS A 965 1.44 -24.74 35.48
N ASN A 966 0.88 -25.89 35.09
CA ASN A 966 -0.06 -26.04 33.98
C ASN A 966 -1.55 -26.08 34.38
N ALA A 967 -1.87 -26.54 35.59
CA ALA A 967 -3.26 -26.69 36.01
C ALA A 967 -4.05 -25.37 35.88
N GLY A 968 -5.33 -25.50 35.55
CA GLY A 968 -6.20 -24.33 35.53
C GLY A 968 -7.65 -24.67 35.25
N ILE A 969 -8.52 -23.74 35.62
CA ILE A 969 -9.96 -23.75 35.37
C ILE A 969 -10.37 -22.44 34.69
N MET A 970 -11.42 -22.50 33.88
CA MET A 970 -11.89 -21.39 33.06
C MET A 970 -13.42 -21.37 33.06
N LEU A 971 -13.99 -20.16 33.11
CA LEU A 971 -15.43 -19.92 33.00
C LEU A 971 -16.30 -20.69 34.01
N THR A 972 -15.78 -20.88 35.22
CA THR A 972 -16.55 -21.55 36.29
C THR A 972 -17.56 -20.59 36.90
N PRO A 973 -18.73 -21.10 37.35
CA PRO A 973 -19.63 -20.34 38.21
C PRO A 973 -18.86 -19.71 39.38
N PHE A 974 -19.33 -18.55 39.85
CA PHE A 974 -18.70 -17.89 40.99
C PHE A 974 -18.74 -18.81 42.21
N GLY A 975 -17.61 -18.95 42.90
CA GLY A 975 -17.48 -19.72 44.11
C GLY A 975 -16.14 -19.45 44.75
N LEU A 976 -16.05 -19.72 46.05
CA LEU A 976 -14.85 -19.52 46.85
C LEU A 976 -14.16 -20.86 47.14
N SER A 977 -12.83 -20.82 47.19
CA SER A 977 -11.97 -21.90 47.62
C SER A 977 -12.10 -22.16 49.12
N ALA A 978 -11.45 -23.21 49.63
CA ALA A 978 -11.40 -23.48 51.07
C ALA A 978 -10.81 -22.30 51.86
N ASP A 979 -9.97 -21.49 51.22
CA ASP A 979 -9.30 -20.32 51.79
C ASP A 979 -10.10 -19.01 51.62
N GLY A 980 -11.32 -19.08 51.08
CA GLY A 980 -12.17 -17.91 50.85
C GLY A 980 -11.74 -17.04 49.66
N ILE A 981 -11.06 -17.62 48.67
CA ILE A 981 -10.56 -16.92 47.47
C ILE A 981 -11.35 -17.39 46.26
N GLU A 982 -11.70 -16.50 45.32
CA GLU A 982 -12.43 -16.92 44.12
C GLU A 982 -11.73 -18.05 43.36
N ASN A 983 -12.49 -19.08 43.00
CA ASN A 983 -11.98 -20.37 42.51
C ASN A 983 -10.98 -20.26 41.34
N GLN A 984 -11.23 -19.42 40.32
CA GLN A 984 -10.31 -19.29 39.19
C GLN A 984 -9.00 -18.63 39.63
N PHE A 985 -9.06 -17.61 40.48
CA PHE A 985 -7.88 -16.97 41.05
C PHE A 985 -7.11 -17.91 42.00
N ALA A 986 -7.83 -18.67 42.84
CA ALA A 986 -7.28 -19.66 43.75
C ALA A 986 -6.51 -20.75 43.00
N VAL A 987 -7.16 -21.43 42.05
CA VAL A 987 -6.56 -22.55 41.32
C VAL A 987 -5.51 -22.12 40.31
N ASN A 988 -5.79 -21.08 39.50
CA ASN A 988 -4.89 -20.71 38.41
C ASN A 988 -3.62 -20.03 38.93
N HIS A 989 -3.73 -19.27 40.02
CA HIS A 989 -2.64 -18.45 40.56
C HIS A 989 -2.23 -18.81 41.99
N MET A 990 -3.08 -18.58 43.00
CA MET A 990 -2.65 -18.63 44.41
C MET A 990 -2.16 -20.01 44.86
N GLY A 991 -2.79 -21.09 44.42
CA GLY A 991 -2.31 -22.45 44.65
C GLY A 991 -0.93 -22.67 44.00
N HIS A 992 -0.70 -22.18 42.78
CA HIS A 992 0.62 -22.28 42.15
C HIS A 992 1.67 -21.43 42.85
N PHE A 993 1.29 -20.25 43.37
CA PHE A 993 2.17 -19.42 44.18
C PHE A 993 2.64 -20.18 45.42
N VAL A 994 1.71 -20.71 46.23
CA VAL A 994 2.02 -21.53 47.42
C VAL A 994 2.88 -22.74 47.07
N PHE A 995 2.52 -23.48 46.03
CA PHE A 995 3.23 -24.68 45.61
C PHE A 995 4.67 -24.37 45.18
N THR A 996 4.85 -23.33 44.36
CA THR A 996 6.15 -22.90 43.84
C THR A 996 7.05 -22.39 44.97
N MET A 997 6.51 -21.53 45.85
CA MET A 997 7.28 -20.96 46.95
C MET A 997 7.71 -22.01 47.98
N THR A 998 6.84 -22.98 48.29
CA THR A 998 7.20 -24.10 49.19
C THR A 998 8.30 -24.99 48.60
N LEU A 999 8.35 -25.13 47.27
CA LEU A 999 9.36 -25.94 46.57
C LEU A 999 10.62 -25.14 46.20
N LEU A 1000 10.65 -23.84 46.45
CA LEU A 1000 11.64 -22.94 45.85
C LEU A 1000 13.07 -23.32 46.23
N ASN A 1001 13.35 -23.62 47.50
CA ASN A 1001 14.69 -24.02 47.93
C ASN A 1001 15.17 -25.31 47.24
N CYS A 1002 14.30 -26.30 47.09
CA CYS A 1002 14.64 -27.54 46.36
C CYS A 1002 14.94 -27.26 44.88
N VAL A 1003 14.19 -26.34 44.24
CA VAL A 1003 14.51 -25.88 42.88
C VAL A 1003 15.88 -25.20 42.85
N LYS A 1004 16.18 -24.33 43.81
CA LYS A 1004 17.48 -23.66 43.90
C LYS A 1004 18.64 -24.62 44.14
N GLU A 1005 18.45 -25.69 44.89
CA GLU A 1005 19.46 -26.72 45.11
C GLU A 1005 19.66 -27.63 43.88
N SER A 1006 18.69 -27.65 42.96
CA SER A 1006 18.68 -28.52 41.76
C SER A 1006 19.13 -27.79 40.49
N GLN A 1007 19.84 -26.67 40.63
CA GLN A 1007 20.30 -25.82 39.54
C GLN A 1007 21.25 -26.58 38.57
N PRO A 1008 21.18 -26.34 37.23
CA PRO A 1008 20.23 -25.47 36.54
C PRO A 1008 18.80 -26.03 36.54
N SER A 1009 17.81 -25.17 36.75
CA SER A 1009 16.40 -25.56 36.89
C SER A 1009 15.45 -24.64 36.12
N ARG A 1010 14.23 -25.13 35.84
CA ARG A 1010 13.19 -24.44 35.06
C ARG A 1010 11.87 -24.36 35.82
N ILE A 1011 11.28 -23.17 35.83
CA ILE A 1011 9.91 -22.94 36.29
C ILE A 1011 9.10 -22.38 35.10
N VAL A 1012 8.08 -23.10 34.67
CA VAL A 1012 7.24 -22.78 33.51
C VAL A 1012 5.82 -22.50 33.98
N ILE A 1013 5.35 -21.27 33.81
CA ILE A 1013 4.04 -20.82 34.31
C ILE A 1013 3.06 -20.60 33.15
N LEU A 1014 1.94 -21.33 33.14
CA LEU A 1014 0.97 -21.22 32.06
C LEU A 1014 -0.01 -20.05 32.28
N SER A 1015 0.05 -19.10 31.36
CA SER A 1015 -0.91 -18.02 31.18
C SER A 1015 -1.78 -18.28 29.93
N SER A 1016 -2.33 -17.24 29.32
CA SER A 1016 -3.22 -17.26 28.15
C SER A 1016 -3.28 -15.86 27.56
N ASN A 1017 -3.60 -15.72 26.27
CA ASN A 1017 -3.97 -14.44 25.65
C ASN A 1017 -5.10 -13.70 26.40
N ALA A 1018 -5.92 -14.41 27.18
CA ALA A 1018 -6.86 -13.84 28.14
C ALA A 1018 -6.26 -12.78 29.08
N HIS A 1019 -4.98 -12.87 29.43
CA HIS A 1019 -4.32 -11.87 30.29
C HIS A 1019 -4.26 -10.47 29.66
N GLU A 1020 -4.37 -10.39 28.33
CA GLU A 1020 -4.37 -9.12 27.61
C GLU A 1020 -5.73 -8.43 27.71
N ALA A 1021 -6.81 -9.17 27.95
CA ALA A 1021 -8.18 -8.65 27.98
C ALA A 1021 -8.60 -8.06 29.34
N THR A 1022 -7.68 -7.84 30.27
CA THR A 1022 -7.99 -7.24 31.59
C THR A 1022 -8.46 -5.77 31.45
N PRO A 1023 -9.40 -5.31 32.31
CA PRO A 1023 -9.86 -3.91 32.36
C PRO A 1023 -8.74 -2.89 32.62
N GLU A 1024 -9.02 -1.60 32.42
CA GLU A 1024 -8.04 -0.49 32.41
C GLU A 1024 -7.21 -0.30 33.70
N ALA A 1025 -7.60 -0.93 34.81
CA ALA A 1025 -6.88 -0.91 36.08
C ALA A 1025 -5.96 -2.14 36.32
N GLY A 1026 -5.88 -3.10 35.39
CA GLY A 1026 -5.12 -4.34 35.58
C GLY A 1026 -5.84 -5.31 36.53
N ILE A 1027 -5.23 -5.62 37.68
CA ILE A 1027 -5.84 -6.45 38.74
C ILE A 1027 -6.28 -5.54 39.88
N ASP A 1028 -7.60 -5.39 40.03
CA ASP A 1028 -8.19 -4.84 41.25
C ASP A 1028 -8.23 -5.95 42.32
N LEU A 1029 -7.30 -5.85 43.27
CA LEU A 1029 -7.04 -6.84 44.32
C LEU A 1029 -8.18 -6.91 45.34
N ASP A 1030 -8.85 -5.78 45.58
CA ASP A 1030 -9.95 -5.70 46.56
C ASP A 1030 -11.24 -6.33 46.01
N ALA A 1031 -11.37 -6.41 44.69
CA ALA A 1031 -12.53 -6.98 44.03
C ALA A 1031 -12.42 -8.47 43.70
N ILE A 1032 -11.31 -9.16 44.03
CA ILE A 1032 -11.08 -10.57 43.63
C ILE A 1032 -12.24 -11.49 44.06
N ASN A 1033 -12.80 -11.25 45.25
CA ASN A 1033 -13.87 -12.06 45.83
C ASN A 1033 -15.28 -11.44 45.65
N ASP A 1034 -15.42 -10.35 44.90
CA ASP A 1034 -16.70 -9.66 44.73
C ASP A 1034 -17.47 -10.21 43.50
N GLN A 1035 -18.49 -11.03 43.77
CA GLN A 1035 -19.34 -11.62 42.72
C GLN A 1035 -20.05 -10.55 41.86
N THR A 1036 -20.40 -9.40 42.44
CA THR A 1036 -21.19 -8.37 41.74
C THR A 1036 -20.37 -7.55 40.77
N LYS A 1037 -19.03 -7.56 40.93
CA LYS A 1037 -18.11 -6.73 40.15
C LYS A 1037 -17.40 -7.44 39.01
N LEU A 1038 -17.38 -8.78 38.99
CA LEU A 1038 -16.58 -9.53 38.02
C LEU A 1038 -17.38 -10.62 37.31
N THR A 1039 -17.46 -10.53 35.98
CA THR A 1039 -17.94 -11.61 35.12
C THR A 1039 -16.98 -12.80 35.14
N SER A 1040 -17.46 -13.98 34.73
CA SER A 1040 -16.63 -15.19 34.70
C SER A 1040 -15.39 -15.05 33.80
N PHE A 1041 -15.48 -14.26 32.73
CA PHE A 1041 -14.35 -13.93 31.84
C PHE A 1041 -13.35 -13.01 32.53
N GLU A 1042 -13.81 -11.94 33.18
CA GLU A 1042 -12.91 -11.00 33.86
C GLU A 1042 -12.10 -11.66 34.97
N ARG A 1043 -12.73 -12.58 35.73
CA ARG A 1043 -12.02 -13.40 36.73
C ARG A 1043 -10.92 -14.25 36.10
N TYR A 1044 -11.22 -14.87 34.96
CA TYR A 1044 -10.24 -15.64 34.20
C TYR A 1044 -9.09 -14.76 33.69
N TYR A 1045 -9.40 -13.60 33.09
CA TYR A 1045 -8.42 -12.64 32.55
C TYR A 1045 -7.44 -12.20 33.62
N ARG A 1046 -7.94 -11.82 34.80
CA ARG A 1046 -7.12 -11.42 35.95
C ARG A 1046 -6.27 -12.56 36.47
N SER A 1047 -6.80 -13.77 36.56
CA SER A 1047 -6.02 -14.95 36.98
C SER A 1047 -4.85 -15.26 36.02
N LYS A 1048 -5.01 -14.98 34.72
CA LYS A 1048 -3.96 -15.19 33.72
C LYS A 1048 -2.95 -14.04 33.68
N LEU A 1049 -3.36 -12.81 33.99
CA LEU A 1049 -2.45 -11.69 34.22
C LEU A 1049 -1.58 -11.93 35.46
N ALA A 1050 -2.18 -12.41 36.56
CA ALA A 1050 -1.48 -12.78 37.78
C ALA A 1050 -0.33 -13.76 37.54
N ASN A 1051 -0.52 -14.74 36.66
CA ASN A 1051 0.52 -15.71 36.30
C ASN A 1051 1.73 -15.08 35.60
N VAL A 1052 1.53 -14.07 34.75
CA VAL A 1052 2.65 -13.37 34.08
C VAL A 1052 3.36 -12.44 35.08
N LEU A 1053 2.60 -11.72 35.91
CA LEU A 1053 3.16 -10.88 36.97
C LEU A 1053 4.05 -11.69 37.92
N PHE A 1054 3.56 -12.87 38.34
CA PHE A 1054 4.28 -13.80 39.20
C PHE A 1054 5.56 -14.33 38.54
N ALA A 1055 5.48 -14.77 37.29
CA ALA A 1055 6.65 -15.28 36.56
C ALA A 1055 7.76 -14.22 36.46
N ASN A 1056 7.40 -12.98 36.13
CA ASN A 1056 8.35 -11.89 35.97
C ASN A 1056 8.95 -11.46 37.33
N ALA A 1057 8.12 -11.37 38.38
CA ALA A 1057 8.58 -11.03 39.73
C ALA A 1057 9.51 -12.10 40.32
N LEU A 1058 9.19 -13.38 40.11
CA LEU A 1058 10.01 -14.50 40.56
C LEU A 1058 11.33 -14.58 39.78
N ALA A 1059 11.29 -14.35 38.46
CA ALA A 1059 12.49 -14.32 37.62
C ALA A 1059 13.51 -13.28 38.10
N ARG A 1060 13.06 -12.06 38.44
CA ARG A 1060 13.94 -11.02 39.02
C ARG A 1060 14.56 -11.44 40.35
N ARG A 1061 13.76 -12.04 41.23
CA ARG A 1061 14.23 -12.49 42.56
C ARG A 1061 15.26 -13.61 42.48
N LEU A 1062 15.24 -14.38 41.39
CA LEU A 1062 16.16 -15.49 41.13
C LEU A 1062 17.27 -15.13 40.13
N GLU A 1063 17.48 -13.84 39.84
CA GLU A 1063 18.50 -13.40 38.87
C GLU A 1063 19.90 -13.91 39.22
N LYS A 1064 20.23 -14.02 40.52
CA LYS A 1064 21.52 -14.52 41.02
C LYS A 1064 21.63 -16.05 41.03
N ASP A 1065 20.52 -16.75 40.86
CA ASP A 1065 20.45 -18.20 40.84
C ASP A 1065 20.43 -18.70 39.40
N ASN A 1066 20.87 -19.93 39.15
CA ASN A 1066 20.76 -20.58 37.84
C ASN A 1066 19.36 -21.21 37.63
N VAL A 1067 18.31 -20.44 37.95
CA VAL A 1067 16.90 -20.85 37.85
C VAL A 1067 16.19 -19.96 36.84
N TYR A 1068 15.62 -20.56 35.80
CA TYR A 1068 14.96 -19.83 34.72
C TYR A 1068 13.45 -19.92 34.85
N VAL A 1069 12.81 -18.78 35.01
CA VAL A 1069 11.36 -18.66 35.18
C VAL A 1069 10.78 -17.94 33.97
N ASN A 1070 9.86 -18.58 33.25
CA ASN A 1070 9.20 -18.00 32.09
C ASN A 1070 7.70 -18.35 32.08
N SER A 1071 6.92 -17.55 31.37
CA SER A 1071 5.47 -17.77 31.20
C SER A 1071 5.08 -17.93 29.73
N LEU A 1072 3.93 -18.55 29.47
CA LEU A 1072 3.48 -18.80 28.09
C LEU A 1072 1.96 -18.83 27.94
N ASN A 1073 1.48 -18.56 26.73
CA ASN A 1073 0.15 -18.94 26.25
C ASN A 1073 0.29 -20.20 25.37
N PRO A 1074 -0.45 -21.29 25.65
CA PRO A 1074 -0.35 -22.52 24.86
C PRO A 1074 -1.16 -22.50 23.56
N GLY A 1075 -1.88 -21.40 23.27
CA GLY A 1075 -2.74 -21.24 22.11
C GLY A 1075 -4.14 -21.86 22.30
N TYR A 1076 -4.93 -21.92 21.22
CA TYR A 1076 -6.24 -22.57 21.25
C TYR A 1076 -6.05 -24.09 21.14
N VAL A 1077 -6.05 -24.77 22.29
CA VAL A 1077 -5.81 -26.22 22.39
C VAL A 1077 -7.13 -26.93 22.70
N ASN A 1078 -7.43 -28.00 21.98
CA ASN A 1078 -8.58 -28.86 22.30
C ASN A 1078 -8.33 -29.59 23.63
N THR A 1079 -8.77 -28.96 24.73
CA THR A 1079 -8.62 -29.45 26.09
C THR A 1079 -9.95 -29.35 26.82
N GLU A 1080 -10.05 -30.11 27.90
CA GLU A 1080 -11.19 -30.08 28.82
C GLU A 1080 -11.30 -28.77 29.65
N LEU A 1081 -10.54 -27.73 29.30
CA LEU A 1081 -10.56 -26.44 29.98
C LEU A 1081 -11.91 -25.71 29.81
N SER A 1082 -12.62 -25.97 28.71
CA SER A 1082 -13.94 -25.39 28.40
C SER A 1082 -15.12 -26.18 28.98
N ARG A 1083 -14.88 -27.17 29.86
CA ARG A 1083 -15.95 -28.07 30.38
C ARG A 1083 -17.13 -27.34 31.04
N TYR A 1084 -16.91 -26.17 31.64
CA TYR A 1084 -17.93 -25.35 32.28
C TYR A 1084 -18.57 -24.31 31.33
N ALA A 1085 -18.11 -24.19 30.08
CA ALA A 1085 -18.70 -23.27 29.11
C ALA A 1085 -20.16 -23.65 28.77
N HIS A 1086 -20.50 -24.94 28.86
CA HIS A 1086 -21.86 -25.46 28.71
C HIS A 1086 -22.84 -24.86 29.73
N ASP A 1087 -22.39 -24.64 30.96
CA ASP A 1087 -23.21 -24.10 32.05
C ASP A 1087 -23.45 -22.59 31.88
N VAL A 1088 -22.57 -21.89 31.16
CA VAL A 1088 -22.63 -20.43 30.94
C VAL A 1088 -23.36 -20.06 29.63
N PHE A 1089 -23.20 -20.86 28.57
CA PHE A 1089 -23.69 -20.53 27.22
C PHE A 1089 -24.73 -21.51 26.65
N GLY A 1090 -25.04 -22.59 27.37
CA GLY A 1090 -25.98 -23.62 26.94
C GLY A 1090 -25.36 -24.69 26.02
N THR A 1091 -25.82 -25.93 26.16
CA THR A 1091 -25.20 -27.12 25.56
C THR A 1091 -25.13 -27.10 24.03
N PHE A 1092 -26.14 -26.54 23.38
CA PHE A 1092 -26.26 -26.52 21.90
C PHE A 1092 -25.24 -25.57 21.23
N PHE A 1093 -25.07 -24.35 21.77
CA PHE A 1093 -24.14 -23.36 21.23
C PHE A 1093 -22.68 -23.81 21.38
N VAL A 1094 -22.34 -24.36 22.56
CA VAL A 1094 -20.98 -24.84 22.84
C VAL A 1094 -20.64 -26.08 22.02
N ASN A 1095 -21.57 -27.03 21.81
CA ASN A 1095 -21.31 -28.18 20.95
C ASN A 1095 -21.11 -27.79 19.47
N THR A 1096 -21.88 -26.83 18.97
CA THR A 1096 -21.74 -26.35 17.57
C THR A 1096 -20.43 -25.59 17.37
N PHE A 1097 -20.06 -24.72 18.31
CA PHE A 1097 -18.81 -23.96 18.27
C PHE A 1097 -17.58 -24.85 18.49
N ASN A 1098 -17.64 -25.81 19.42
CA ASN A 1098 -16.56 -26.78 19.64
C ASN A 1098 -16.39 -27.74 18.45
N THR A 1099 -17.46 -28.18 17.79
CA THR A 1099 -17.36 -29.10 16.64
C THR A 1099 -16.72 -28.44 15.43
N ILE A 1100 -17.08 -27.18 15.14
CA ILE A 1100 -16.53 -26.43 13.99
C ILE A 1100 -15.15 -25.85 14.33
N GLY A 1101 -14.96 -25.31 15.54
CA GLY A 1101 -13.70 -24.73 16.01
C GLY A 1101 -12.59 -25.75 16.25
N ASN A 1102 -12.91 -26.91 16.83
CA ASN A 1102 -11.91 -27.97 17.06
C ASN A 1102 -11.48 -28.70 15.78
N ALA A 1103 -12.34 -28.75 14.76
CA ALA A 1103 -12.01 -29.39 13.48
C ALA A 1103 -11.16 -28.52 12.56
N LEU A 1104 -11.21 -27.19 12.70
CA LEU A 1104 -10.58 -26.24 11.77
C LEU A 1104 -9.42 -25.44 12.38
N VAL A 1105 -9.36 -25.24 13.71
CA VAL A 1105 -8.48 -24.23 14.33
C VAL A 1105 -7.71 -24.73 15.58
N ALA A 1106 -8.21 -25.73 16.31
CA ALA A 1106 -7.56 -26.17 17.56
C ALA A 1106 -6.30 -27.02 17.34
N MET A 1107 -5.22 -26.69 18.05
CA MET A 1107 -4.02 -27.54 18.09
C MET A 1107 -4.30 -28.80 18.90
N LYS A 1108 -3.79 -29.93 18.41
CA LYS A 1108 -3.75 -31.17 19.21
C LYS A 1108 -2.81 -30.96 20.41
N PRO A 1109 -3.14 -31.51 21.61
CA PRO A 1109 -2.28 -31.41 22.79
C PRO A 1109 -0.82 -31.82 22.55
N GLU A 1110 -0.58 -32.78 21.66
CA GLU A 1110 0.76 -33.26 21.27
C GLU A 1110 1.65 -32.17 20.64
N TYR A 1111 1.08 -31.21 19.91
CA TYR A 1111 1.83 -30.08 19.35
C TYR A 1111 1.84 -28.89 20.31
N ALA A 1112 0.73 -28.64 21.00
CA ALA A 1112 0.64 -27.53 21.95
C ALA A 1112 1.60 -27.68 23.15
N CYS A 1113 1.98 -28.91 23.51
CA CYS A 1113 2.96 -29.16 24.57
C CYS A 1113 4.39 -28.73 24.22
N LEU A 1114 4.70 -28.45 22.95
CA LEU A 1114 6.06 -28.11 22.54
C LEU A 1114 6.55 -26.78 23.11
N THR A 1115 5.68 -25.79 23.34
CA THR A 1115 6.09 -24.53 24.00
C THR A 1115 6.46 -24.72 25.47
N PRO A 1116 5.64 -25.37 26.34
CA PRO A 1116 6.05 -25.66 27.70
C PRO A 1116 7.27 -26.59 27.77
N VAL A 1117 7.39 -27.57 26.87
CA VAL A 1117 8.57 -28.44 26.79
C VAL A 1117 9.81 -27.64 26.38
N TYR A 1118 9.73 -26.77 25.37
CA TYR A 1118 10.83 -25.87 24.99
C TYR A 1118 11.37 -25.08 26.19
N LEU A 1119 10.49 -24.44 26.96
CA LEU A 1119 10.89 -23.68 28.14
C LEU A 1119 11.42 -24.56 29.28
N ALA A 1120 10.98 -25.82 29.34
CA ALA A 1120 11.39 -26.80 30.35
C ALA A 1120 12.71 -27.51 30.03
N THR A 1121 13.07 -27.67 28.74
CA THR A 1121 14.16 -28.57 28.34
C THR A 1121 15.18 -27.96 27.38
N SER A 1122 14.87 -26.86 26.69
CA SER A 1122 15.79 -26.34 25.67
C SER A 1122 17.07 -25.76 26.29
N PRO A 1123 18.26 -26.11 25.77
CA PRO A 1123 19.52 -25.50 26.16
C PRO A 1123 19.57 -24.00 25.84
N ASP A 1124 18.80 -23.53 24.86
CA ASP A 1124 18.73 -22.12 24.49
C ASP A 1124 18.28 -21.23 25.65
N ILE A 1125 17.45 -21.76 26.55
CA ILE A 1125 16.98 -21.03 27.74
C ILE A 1125 18.15 -20.68 28.67
N GLU A 1126 19.08 -21.63 28.83
CA GLU A 1126 20.33 -21.43 29.59
C GLU A 1126 21.31 -20.55 28.81
N ASN A 1127 21.60 -20.93 27.56
CA ASN A 1127 22.63 -20.30 26.73
C ASN A 1127 22.36 -18.82 26.43
N GLN A 1128 21.08 -18.42 26.35
CA GLN A 1128 20.66 -17.05 26.04
C GLN A 1128 20.13 -16.30 27.28
N GLU A 1129 20.27 -16.89 28.46
CA GLU A 1129 19.79 -16.33 29.72
C GLU A 1129 18.30 -15.91 29.71
N VAL A 1130 17.43 -16.75 29.13
CA VAL A 1130 16.01 -16.43 28.93
C VAL A 1130 15.25 -16.51 30.26
N ARG A 1131 14.97 -15.36 30.88
CA ARG A 1131 14.23 -15.24 32.16
C ARG A 1131 13.20 -14.13 32.10
N GLY A 1132 12.06 -14.32 32.77
CA GLY A 1132 10.98 -13.33 32.84
C GLY A 1132 10.37 -13.02 31.46
N ARG A 1133 10.43 -13.96 30.52
CA ARG A 1133 9.93 -13.80 29.16
C ARG A 1133 8.58 -14.49 28.99
N TYR A 1134 7.84 -14.06 27.96
CA TYR A 1134 6.52 -14.56 27.63
C TYR A 1134 6.50 -15.18 26.22
N PHE A 1135 5.90 -16.37 26.09
CA PHE A 1135 5.93 -17.15 24.85
C PHE A 1135 4.54 -17.48 24.31
N ILE A 1136 4.41 -17.56 22.99
CA ILE A 1136 3.25 -18.11 22.26
C ILE A 1136 3.67 -19.32 21.42
N PRO A 1137 2.71 -20.13 20.94
CA PRO A 1137 3.03 -21.34 20.21
C PRO A 1137 3.54 -21.07 18.79
N ILE A 1138 4.48 -21.86 18.26
CA ILE A 1138 5.34 -22.82 18.99
C ILE A 1138 6.70 -22.15 19.23
N ALA A 1139 7.04 -21.96 20.52
CA ALA A 1139 8.31 -21.40 21.00
C ALA A 1139 8.67 -20.00 20.44
N HIS A 1140 7.67 -19.11 20.31
CA HIS A 1140 7.92 -17.72 19.91
C HIS A 1140 7.86 -16.78 21.12
N GLU A 1141 8.98 -16.10 21.40
CA GLU A 1141 9.01 -15.02 22.39
C GLU A 1141 8.23 -13.81 21.88
N ILE A 1142 7.33 -13.28 22.71
CA ILE A 1142 6.60 -12.03 22.47
C ILE A 1142 6.50 -11.21 23.76
N HIS A 1143 6.12 -9.93 23.66
CA HIS A 1143 5.84 -9.13 24.86
C HIS A 1143 4.42 -9.39 25.39
N PRO A 1144 4.22 -9.54 26.71
CA PRO A 1144 2.90 -9.62 27.32
C PRO A 1144 2.27 -8.21 27.44
N SER A 1145 1.07 -8.12 28.01
CA SER A 1145 0.37 -6.85 28.24
C SER A 1145 1.23 -5.82 29.01
N LEU A 1146 0.98 -4.51 28.85
CA LEU A 1146 1.75 -3.48 29.59
C LEU A 1146 1.61 -3.66 31.10
N TYR A 1147 0.41 -4.04 31.59
CA TYR A 1147 0.22 -4.35 33.01
C TYR A 1147 1.14 -5.47 33.48
N ALA A 1148 1.33 -6.52 32.67
CA ALA A 1148 2.24 -7.61 33.00
C ALA A 1148 3.72 -7.19 33.04
N ARG A 1149 4.05 -6.06 32.40
CA ARG A 1149 5.40 -5.47 32.35
C ARG A 1149 5.62 -4.38 33.41
N ASP A 1150 4.57 -3.93 34.09
CA ASP A 1150 4.65 -2.93 35.15
C ASP A 1150 5.29 -3.55 36.39
N GLU A 1151 6.53 -3.16 36.68
CA GLU A 1151 7.28 -3.68 37.84
C GLU A 1151 6.63 -3.27 39.17
N VAL A 1152 6.04 -2.07 39.26
CA VAL A 1152 5.36 -1.62 40.48
C VAL A 1152 4.13 -2.49 40.73
N LEU A 1153 3.37 -2.81 39.70
CA LEU A 1153 2.25 -3.73 39.81
C LEU A 1153 2.71 -5.14 40.20
N GLN A 1154 3.82 -5.61 39.64
CA GLN A 1154 4.40 -6.92 40.00
C GLN A 1154 4.79 -6.99 41.47
N GLU A 1155 5.42 -5.96 42.02
CA GLU A 1155 5.82 -5.90 43.43
C GLU A 1155 4.60 -5.77 44.37
N LYS A 1156 3.62 -4.95 44.00
CA LYS A 1156 2.34 -4.86 44.74
C LYS A 1156 1.62 -6.20 44.76
N PHE A 1157 1.56 -6.85 43.60
CA PHE A 1157 0.93 -8.15 43.44
C PHE A 1157 1.64 -9.24 44.25
N TRP A 1158 2.98 -9.24 44.22
CA TRP A 1158 3.80 -10.14 45.04
C TRP A 1158 3.50 -9.98 46.53
N THR A 1159 3.53 -8.74 47.02
CA THR A 1159 3.24 -8.41 48.43
C THR A 1159 1.82 -8.84 48.83
N PHE A 1160 0.84 -8.63 47.94
CA PHE A 1160 -0.51 -9.11 48.15
C PHE A 1160 -0.57 -10.63 48.30
N SER A 1161 0.07 -11.39 47.39
CA SER A 1161 0.09 -12.85 47.45
C SER A 1161 0.78 -13.36 48.73
N GLU A 1162 1.91 -12.77 49.15
CA GLU A 1162 2.58 -13.11 50.41
C GLU A 1162 1.70 -12.84 51.64
N ASN A 1163 1.04 -11.68 51.68
CA ASN A 1163 0.15 -11.32 52.78
C ASN A 1163 -1.04 -12.27 52.86
N LEU A 1164 -1.63 -12.63 51.71
CA LEU A 1164 -2.75 -13.55 51.65
C LEU A 1164 -2.35 -14.95 52.14
N VAL A 1165 -1.16 -15.43 51.75
CA VAL A 1165 -0.61 -16.68 52.27
C VAL A 1165 -0.41 -16.62 53.78
N ARG A 1166 0.23 -15.55 54.27
CA ARG A 1166 0.50 -15.34 55.70
C ARG A 1166 -0.79 -15.34 56.52
N GLU A 1167 -1.83 -14.69 56.01
CA GLU A 1167 -3.16 -14.63 56.64
C GLU A 1167 -3.84 -16.01 56.68
N LYS A 1168 -3.83 -16.77 55.58
CA LYS A 1168 -4.61 -18.01 55.46
C LYS A 1168 -3.91 -19.23 56.03
N ILE A 1169 -2.60 -19.35 55.84
CA ILE A 1169 -1.84 -20.58 56.17
C ILE A 1169 -0.54 -20.36 56.95
N GLY A 1170 -0.19 -19.10 57.27
CA GLY A 1170 1.05 -18.74 57.96
C GLY A 1170 2.23 -18.52 57.00
N GLU A 1171 3.45 -18.38 57.54
CA GLU A 1171 4.65 -18.17 56.73
C GLU A 1171 4.98 -19.38 55.84
N ILE A 1172 5.55 -19.12 54.66
CA ILE A 1172 6.01 -20.09 53.66
C ILE A 1172 7.52 -20.02 53.50
#